data_AF-A0A518B047-F1
#
_entry.id   AF-A0A518B047-F1
#
_cell.length_a   1.000
_cell.length_b   1.000
_cell.length_c   1.000
_cell.angle_alpha   90.00
_cell.angle_beta   90.00
_cell.angle_gamma   90.00
#
_symmetry.space_group_name_H-M   'P 1'
#
loop_
_entity.id
_entity.type
_entity.pdbx_description
1 polymer ?
#
loop_
_entity_poly.entity_id
_entity_poly.type
_entity_poly.pdbx_seq_one_letter_code
_entity_poly.pdbx_strand_id
1 'polypeptide(L)'
;MPRCHPFGTRTALAAIATTLCAFTSLLAAEPTVTKLWPTTPPGPQAFADGPEYDRQRPTDRHVGGGTVMKWTNVAEPELHVFLPPPEKANGAACVICPGGGFHILAWDLEGTEVARWLNDHGIAAILLKYRTPTGKHGKDDRWKGPVMDAQRALSLARANAKTWHLDPDRIGILGFSAGGKTAANTALFAGKRLYEPIDDADSESCAANFAILVYPAWLTDDQGKLLKDYRVDKNTPPIFFAHAADDPITCESSAELFLALKRAKVPSELHVYPTGGHGYGLRPDWHRVTRWPRDAAAWLHDQGMLEPVAKASDHKGSPVDHLPPYVRRLTHFGKRPHWSADGKRILFVEKPRGEVFAFDRDTGSIRPITLAFNHHGFSKAITLADGNILLLGPSHPASGSDENSTATNDLFLLEKSVTKPPVPLGLRGVESVAASPDSMTIAWTEQPVLTTDGRETPPKLYMANVEFSDDAPRLTERHLAFDGASPSSIHPDSLEVAGFVAPDDQRLLVSADVDGHREALLLDTKTGELRNLTRSEKRVDTPVAVFPDGREALVASAAVVDDVPGGTDLHKLALDERGSMQRLTDAATYPGYAASEGVLSPDGRFLCFAIDKADGERSTGQGLFVMNLPLAEKSLDAPRTYSTKPHPDDDVTKRIATAWKKREPLPRISDASSSGGDALNQAYRVQRRWLQQTLDAKEIGGVKGGLVSPRVQARLGISEPLGGILRKSGRRDGTKKSTIALADWPGLKIETEIAFIIGKPITRRLTTGEEFKAHVRAVAPAIELPAGQLAGDGPPTAADIAAINIGAAAYLVGKEVKPDTLDPRAVKVTLTRDGESLHTGSGDDCWKGPWETGLWLANFAFDQGIDLKPGQVILSGALGKMHPGQPGRYVANFGDLGTIEFTLK
;
A
#
# COMPACT_ATOMS: atom_id res chain seq x y z
N MET A 1 26.01 51.91 65.94
CA MET A 1 26.83 51.85 64.72
C MET A 1 27.37 50.42 64.59
N PRO A 2 27.41 49.82 63.40
CA PRO A 2 26.64 50.11 62.18
C PRO A 2 25.69 48.92 61.84
N ARG A 3 24.38 49.13 61.58
CA ARG A 3 23.72 49.70 60.37
C ARG A 3 23.75 48.71 59.19
N CYS A 4 22.69 48.36 58.46
CA CYS A 4 21.28 48.76 58.32
C CYS A 4 20.62 47.65 57.43
N HIS A 5 19.51 46.99 57.79
CA HIS A 5 18.08 47.34 57.55
C HIS A 5 17.52 47.01 56.12
N PRO A 6 16.20 46.81 55.92
CA PRO A 6 15.34 45.76 56.49
C PRO A 6 14.30 45.20 55.48
N PHE A 7 13.44 44.31 55.99
CA PHE A 7 12.25 43.66 55.42
C PHE A 7 11.34 44.50 54.50
N GLY A 8 10.78 43.82 53.48
CA GLY A 8 9.61 44.23 52.71
C GLY A 8 8.72 43.03 52.36
N THR A 9 7.47 43.09 52.81
CA THR A 9 6.38 42.11 52.74
C THR A 9 5.98 41.70 51.33
N ARG A 10 5.65 40.40 51.15
CA ARG A 10 5.14 39.78 49.92
C ARG A 10 3.65 40.11 49.71
N THR A 11 3.33 40.73 48.59
CA THR A 11 1.97 40.83 48.03
C THR A 11 1.95 40.06 46.72
N ALA A 12 0.92 39.23 46.53
CA ALA A 12 0.74 38.35 45.39
C ALA A 12 0.54 39.12 44.07
N LEU A 13 1.22 38.67 43.02
CA LEU A 13 0.86 38.94 41.63
C LEU A 13 0.98 37.63 40.84
N ALA A 14 -0.13 37.21 40.26
CA ALA A 14 -0.22 36.07 39.35
C ALA A 14 0.59 36.37 38.08
N ALA A 15 1.61 35.55 37.82
CA ALA A 15 2.33 35.57 36.56
C ALA A 15 1.64 34.62 35.58
N ILE A 16 1.02 35.19 34.55
CA ILE A 16 0.62 34.51 33.33
C ILE A 16 1.90 34.06 32.63
N ALA A 17 2.16 32.75 32.61
CA ALA A 17 3.23 32.17 31.82
C ALA A 17 2.79 32.11 30.35
N THR A 18 3.17 33.14 29.59
CA THR A 18 3.06 33.13 28.12
C THR A 18 4.10 32.16 27.58
N THR A 19 3.67 30.96 27.19
CA THR A 19 4.52 29.98 26.50
C THR A 19 4.91 30.56 25.14
N LEU A 20 6.13 31.11 25.05
CA LEU A 20 6.73 31.54 23.80
C LEU A 20 7.06 30.27 22.98
N CYS A 21 6.20 29.89 22.06
CA CYS A 21 6.53 28.91 21.01
C CYS A 21 7.67 29.52 20.16
N ALA A 22 8.91 29.16 20.48
CA ALA A 22 10.03 29.36 19.58
C ALA A 22 9.79 28.45 18.37
N PHE A 23 9.31 29.03 17.26
CA PHE A 23 9.44 28.43 15.95
C PHE A 23 10.95 28.37 15.63
N THR A 24 11.60 27.26 15.97
CA THR A 24 12.86 26.90 15.31
C THR A 24 12.50 26.53 13.88
N SER A 25 12.61 27.49 12.96
CA SER A 25 12.73 27.19 11.54
C SER A 25 13.86 26.19 11.37
N LEU A 26 13.55 24.96 10.92
CA LEU A 26 14.55 24.03 10.41
C LEU A 26 15.24 24.73 9.23
N LEU A 27 16.42 25.30 9.48
CA LEU A 27 17.37 25.57 8.40
C LEU A 27 17.87 24.20 7.93
N ALA A 28 17.74 23.92 6.64
CA ALA A 28 18.40 22.78 6.03
C ALA A 28 19.91 22.85 6.34
N ALA A 29 20.54 21.73 6.65
CA ALA A 29 21.99 21.69 6.87
C ALA A 29 22.71 22.30 5.66
N GLU A 30 23.66 23.21 5.89
CA GLU A 30 24.44 23.81 4.80
C GLU A 30 25.27 22.72 4.09
N PRO A 31 25.39 22.76 2.76
CA PRO A 31 26.15 21.77 2.03
C PRO A 31 27.63 21.82 2.42
N THR A 32 28.27 20.64 2.45
CA THR A 32 29.74 20.62 2.50
C THR A 32 30.27 20.99 1.12
N VAL A 33 31.06 22.06 1.04
CA VAL A 33 31.64 22.55 -0.22
C VAL A 33 33.11 22.19 -0.29
N THR A 34 33.51 21.53 -1.37
CA THR A 34 34.89 21.09 -1.60
C THR A 34 35.33 21.45 -3.01
N LYS A 35 36.58 21.94 -3.17
CA LYS A 35 37.17 22.10 -4.50
C LYS A 35 37.27 20.75 -5.20
N LEU A 36 36.87 20.69 -6.46
CA LEU A 36 36.87 19.44 -7.23
C LEU A 36 38.30 19.01 -7.62
N TRP A 37 39.16 19.99 -7.89
CA TRP A 37 40.53 19.80 -8.32
C TRP A 37 41.49 20.42 -7.30
N PRO A 38 42.56 19.71 -6.90
CA PRO A 38 43.61 20.27 -6.03
C PRO A 38 44.50 21.28 -6.77
N THR A 39 44.48 21.26 -8.11
CA THR A 39 45.26 22.13 -9.01
C THR A 39 44.36 22.67 -10.12
N THR A 40 44.94 23.38 -11.09
CA THR A 40 44.24 23.78 -12.31
C THR A 40 43.55 22.57 -12.96
N PRO A 41 42.24 22.64 -13.25
CA PRO A 41 41.50 21.53 -13.86
C PRO A 41 42.09 21.15 -15.24
N PRO A 42 42.25 19.85 -15.59
CA PRO A 42 42.77 19.43 -16.89
C PRO A 42 41.78 19.69 -18.03
N GLY A 43 42.25 19.77 -19.28
CA GLY A 43 41.41 19.94 -20.47
C GLY A 43 40.99 21.39 -20.77
N PRO A 44 39.97 21.62 -21.62
CA PRO A 44 39.53 22.97 -21.98
C PRO A 44 39.08 23.79 -20.77
N GLN A 45 39.60 25.01 -20.63
CA GLN A 45 39.36 25.90 -19.50
C GLN A 45 38.07 26.72 -19.64
N ALA A 46 37.49 27.22 -18.55
CA ALA A 46 36.44 28.22 -18.68
C ALA A 46 37.01 29.55 -19.21
N PHE A 47 36.25 30.24 -20.06
CA PHE A 47 36.54 31.61 -20.47
C PHE A 47 36.04 32.58 -19.39
N ALA A 48 36.68 32.54 -18.22
CA ALA A 48 36.43 33.44 -17.10
C ALA A 48 37.39 34.62 -17.16
N ASP A 49 36.87 35.84 -17.10
CA ASP A 49 37.60 37.10 -17.15
C ASP A 49 37.51 37.92 -15.85
N GLY A 50 37.03 37.28 -14.77
CA GLY A 50 36.83 37.88 -13.45
C GLY A 50 36.25 36.88 -12.45
N PRO A 51 35.85 37.34 -11.25
CA PRO A 51 35.25 36.48 -10.23
C PRO A 51 33.91 35.89 -10.71
N GLU A 52 33.49 34.81 -10.06
CA GLU A 52 32.16 34.23 -10.24
C GLU A 52 31.08 35.21 -9.80
N TYR A 53 29.97 35.26 -10.53
CA TYR A 53 28.80 36.04 -10.15
C TYR A 53 27.50 35.45 -10.72
N ASP A 54 26.37 35.78 -10.09
CA ASP A 54 25.04 35.51 -10.61
C ASP A 54 24.67 36.57 -11.67
N ARG A 55 24.47 36.13 -12.92
CA ARG A 55 24.08 37.01 -14.03
C ARG A 55 22.57 37.10 -14.26
N GLN A 56 21.76 36.71 -13.27
CA GLN A 56 20.30 36.88 -13.31
C GLN A 56 19.93 38.35 -13.62
N ARG A 57 19.00 38.55 -14.55
CA ARG A 57 18.46 39.88 -14.90
C ARG A 57 16.99 39.98 -14.49
N PRO A 58 16.50 41.17 -14.12
CA PRO A 58 15.07 41.37 -13.80
C PRO A 58 14.11 40.98 -14.93
N THR A 59 14.56 41.05 -16.19
CA THR A 59 13.78 40.69 -17.37
C THR A 59 13.84 39.21 -17.74
N ASP A 60 14.59 38.40 -16.99
CA ASP A 60 14.66 36.97 -17.26
C ASP A 60 13.30 36.30 -17.00
N ARG A 61 12.97 35.31 -17.83
CA ARG A 61 11.74 34.53 -17.70
C ARG A 61 11.69 33.87 -16.32
N HIS A 62 10.56 34.04 -15.63
CA HIS A 62 10.28 33.30 -14.40
C HIS A 62 9.85 31.87 -14.75
N VAL A 63 10.33 30.90 -13.99
CA VAL A 63 10.01 29.47 -14.13
C VAL A 63 9.30 29.04 -12.86
N GLY A 64 8.10 28.46 -13.00
CA GLY A 64 7.24 28.11 -11.87
C GLY A 64 6.94 29.27 -10.91
N GLY A 65 6.89 30.50 -11.44
CA GLY A 65 6.66 31.72 -10.65
C GLY A 65 7.88 32.31 -9.94
N GLY A 66 9.07 31.69 -10.06
CA GLY A 66 10.32 32.16 -9.44
C GLY A 66 11.40 32.58 -10.43
N THR A 67 12.37 33.36 -9.96
CA THR A 67 13.60 33.70 -10.71
C THR A 67 14.58 32.52 -10.71
N VAL A 68 15.61 32.57 -11.55
CA VAL A 68 16.62 31.51 -11.66
C VAL A 68 18.01 32.12 -11.50
N MET A 69 18.78 31.61 -10.54
CA MET A 69 20.17 31.97 -10.33
C MET A 69 21.05 31.41 -11.45
N LYS A 70 21.86 32.26 -12.07
CA LYS A 70 22.67 31.92 -13.26
C LYS A 70 24.14 32.20 -12.98
N TRP A 71 24.80 31.27 -12.29
CA TRP A 71 26.24 31.39 -12.01
C TRP A 71 27.06 31.30 -13.29
N THR A 72 28.03 32.20 -13.44
CA THR A 72 28.98 32.24 -14.57
C THR A 72 30.39 32.51 -14.06
N ASN A 73 31.38 32.52 -14.96
CA ASN A 73 32.81 32.67 -14.65
C ASN A 73 33.37 31.61 -13.69
N VAL A 74 32.79 30.41 -13.67
CA VAL A 74 33.25 29.28 -12.88
C VAL A 74 34.50 28.68 -13.52
N ALA A 75 35.67 29.09 -13.05
CA ALA A 75 36.96 28.56 -13.48
C ALA A 75 37.50 27.44 -12.57
N GLU A 76 37.12 27.46 -11.29
CA GLU A 76 37.50 26.48 -10.28
C GLU A 76 36.27 25.66 -9.86
N PRO A 77 36.08 24.45 -10.41
CA PRO A 77 34.90 23.64 -10.12
C PRO A 77 34.81 23.21 -8.65
N GLU A 78 33.57 23.10 -8.15
CA GLU A 78 33.26 22.72 -6.77
C GLU A 78 32.25 21.57 -6.70
N LEU A 79 32.34 20.78 -5.64
CA LEU A 79 31.30 19.84 -5.19
C LEU A 79 30.55 20.44 -4.01
N HIS A 80 29.23 20.50 -4.13
CA HIS A 80 28.33 20.91 -3.07
C HIS A 80 27.55 19.66 -2.63
N VAL A 81 27.90 19.08 -1.49
CA VAL A 81 27.38 17.80 -1.00
C VAL A 81 26.22 18.05 -0.05
N PHE A 82 25.04 17.57 -0.42
CA PHE A 82 23.82 17.58 0.38
C PHE A 82 23.49 16.15 0.78
N LEU A 83 23.80 15.79 2.02
CA LEU A 83 23.44 14.48 2.57
C LEU A 83 21.95 14.50 2.98
N PRO A 84 21.19 13.43 2.71
CA PRO A 84 19.82 13.32 3.18
C PRO A 84 19.80 13.25 4.71
N PRO A 85 18.67 13.56 5.34
CA PRO A 85 18.48 13.27 6.76
C PRO A 85 18.83 11.79 7.05
N PRO A 86 19.58 11.48 8.12
CA PRO A 86 20.05 10.12 8.40
C PRO A 86 18.93 9.07 8.39
N GLU A 87 17.73 9.45 8.83
CA GLU A 87 16.53 8.60 8.86
C GLU A 87 15.93 8.29 7.48
N LYS A 88 16.26 9.08 6.45
CA LYS A 88 15.87 8.84 5.06
C LYS A 88 16.99 8.23 4.24
N ALA A 89 18.24 8.32 4.69
CA ALA A 89 19.42 7.95 3.92
C ALA A 89 19.36 6.48 3.47
N ASN A 90 19.32 6.25 2.15
CA ASN A 90 19.18 4.91 1.58
C ASN A 90 20.50 4.35 1.01
N GLY A 91 21.59 5.13 1.10
CA GLY A 91 22.92 4.79 0.59
C GLY A 91 23.16 5.14 -0.89
N ALA A 92 22.14 5.50 -1.66
CA ALA A 92 22.33 5.94 -3.04
C ALA A 92 22.81 7.40 -3.10
N ALA A 93 23.53 7.74 -4.16
CA ALA A 93 23.95 9.12 -4.46
C ALA A 93 23.70 9.49 -5.91
N CYS A 94 23.56 10.78 -6.18
CA CYS A 94 23.44 11.30 -7.53
C CYS A 94 24.24 12.60 -7.70
N VAL A 95 25.15 12.61 -8.69
CA VAL A 95 25.86 13.83 -9.12
C VAL A 95 24.94 14.65 -10.02
N ILE A 96 24.65 15.89 -9.65
CA ILE A 96 23.77 16.79 -10.41
C ILE A 96 24.61 17.73 -11.28
N CYS A 97 24.32 17.76 -12.58
CA CYS A 97 24.91 18.66 -13.56
C CYS A 97 23.87 19.68 -14.06
N PRO A 98 23.88 20.93 -13.56
CA PRO A 98 22.98 21.98 -14.03
C PRO A 98 23.18 22.30 -15.52
N GLY A 99 22.14 22.78 -16.19
CA GLY A 99 22.20 23.29 -17.55
C GLY A 99 22.64 24.75 -17.63
N GLY A 100 22.43 25.37 -18.81
CA GLY A 100 22.88 26.74 -19.09
C GLY A 100 23.70 26.93 -20.36
N GLY A 101 23.63 25.97 -21.29
CA GLY A 101 24.25 26.08 -22.61
C GLY A 101 25.78 26.12 -22.61
N PHE A 102 26.44 25.69 -21.53
CA PHE A 102 27.87 25.90 -21.29
C PHE A 102 28.30 27.38 -21.19
N HIS A 103 27.37 28.24 -20.73
CA HIS A 103 27.63 29.64 -20.44
C HIS A 103 27.33 30.02 -18.99
N ILE A 104 26.39 29.31 -18.36
CA ILE A 104 26.01 29.47 -16.95
C ILE A 104 25.69 28.12 -16.34
N LEU A 105 25.44 28.11 -15.03
CA LEU A 105 24.79 27.05 -14.28
C LEU A 105 23.45 27.57 -13.76
N ALA A 106 22.33 26.93 -14.12
CA ALA A 106 21.00 27.24 -13.58
C ALA A 106 20.88 26.66 -12.15
N TRP A 107 21.44 27.39 -11.19
CA TRP A 107 21.95 26.83 -9.95
C TRP A 107 20.88 26.42 -8.93
N ASP A 108 19.83 27.21 -8.81
CA ASP A 108 18.69 26.88 -7.97
C ASP A 108 17.78 25.88 -8.67
N LEU A 109 17.25 26.25 -9.84
CA LEU A 109 16.24 25.51 -10.61
C LEU A 109 16.65 24.08 -10.99
N GLU A 110 17.90 23.89 -11.42
CA GLU A 110 18.43 22.62 -11.94
C GLU A 110 19.52 22.05 -11.02
N GLY A 111 19.71 22.65 -9.83
CA GLY A 111 20.73 22.30 -8.86
C GLY A 111 20.18 22.13 -7.46
N THR A 112 20.16 23.19 -6.64
CA THR A 112 19.81 23.07 -5.21
C THR A 112 18.37 22.61 -4.96
N GLU A 113 17.42 22.92 -5.85
CA GLU A 113 16.06 22.37 -5.79
C GLU A 113 16.05 20.85 -6.06
N VAL A 114 16.90 20.40 -6.97
CA VAL A 114 17.09 18.99 -7.31
C VAL A 114 17.77 18.24 -6.18
N ALA A 115 18.74 18.89 -5.52
CA ALA A 115 19.38 18.34 -4.34
C ALA A 115 18.37 18.07 -3.21
N ARG A 116 17.47 19.02 -2.95
CA ARG A 116 16.37 18.84 -1.99
C ARG A 116 15.43 17.71 -2.38
N TRP A 117 15.01 17.67 -3.65
CA TRP A 117 14.15 16.59 -4.16
C TRP A 117 14.79 15.21 -3.99
N LEU A 118 16.08 15.06 -4.28
CA LEU A 118 16.81 13.79 -4.07
C LEU A 118 16.93 13.43 -2.60
N ASN A 119 17.27 14.39 -1.73
CA ASN A 119 17.34 14.16 -0.29
C ASN A 119 15.99 13.75 0.31
N ASP A 120 14.89 14.29 -0.20
CA ASP A 120 13.54 13.87 0.21
C ASP A 120 13.23 12.41 -0.10
N HIS A 121 13.91 11.83 -1.09
CA HIS A 121 13.87 10.42 -1.46
C HIS A 121 15.02 9.59 -0.85
N GLY A 122 15.79 10.17 0.09
CA GLY A 122 16.88 9.46 0.76
C GLY A 122 18.19 9.36 -0.01
N ILE A 123 18.29 10.01 -1.18
CA ILE A 123 19.48 9.99 -2.03
C ILE A 123 20.40 11.16 -1.65
N ALA A 124 21.70 10.90 -1.49
CA ALA A 124 22.72 11.94 -1.36
C ALA A 124 22.90 12.71 -2.68
N ALA A 125 22.74 14.03 -2.61
CA ALA A 125 22.83 14.87 -3.78
C ALA A 125 24.18 15.59 -3.82
N ILE A 126 24.92 15.39 -4.91
CA ILE A 126 26.25 15.95 -5.11
C ILE A 126 26.15 16.96 -6.25
N LEU A 127 25.87 18.21 -5.91
CA LEU A 127 25.68 19.26 -6.91
C LEU A 127 27.04 19.72 -7.44
N LEU A 128 27.26 19.49 -8.74
CA LEU A 128 28.50 19.82 -9.41
C LEU A 128 28.44 21.25 -9.99
N LYS A 129 29.26 22.13 -9.43
CA LYS A 129 29.54 23.45 -10.00
C LYS A 129 30.66 23.32 -11.04
N TYR A 130 30.36 22.74 -12.20
CA TYR A 130 31.37 22.51 -13.24
C TYR A 130 31.81 23.80 -13.94
N ARG A 131 32.98 23.76 -14.59
CA ARG A 131 33.57 24.94 -15.23
C ARG A 131 32.70 25.50 -16.37
N THR A 132 32.45 26.81 -16.37
CA THR A 132 31.64 27.52 -17.38
C THR A 132 31.98 29.02 -17.35
N PRO A 133 32.00 29.77 -18.48
CA PRO A 133 31.63 29.38 -19.83
C PRO A 133 32.68 28.54 -20.56
N THR A 134 32.28 27.46 -21.22
CA THR A 134 33.14 26.72 -22.17
C THR A 134 32.62 26.78 -23.60
N GLY A 135 31.49 27.44 -23.85
CA GLY A 135 30.82 27.50 -25.15
C GLY A 135 31.65 28.05 -26.32
N LYS A 136 32.75 28.79 -26.06
CA LYS A 136 33.64 29.34 -27.11
C LYS A 136 34.68 28.33 -27.66
N HIS A 137 34.87 27.16 -27.03
CA HIS A 137 35.82 26.13 -27.51
C HIS A 137 35.36 25.39 -28.78
N GLY A 138 34.17 25.68 -29.31
CA GLY A 138 33.59 24.98 -30.46
C GLY A 138 32.76 23.75 -30.06
N LYS A 139 32.00 23.19 -31.01
CA LYS A 139 31.03 22.10 -30.75
C LYS A 139 31.71 20.83 -30.20
N ASP A 140 32.92 20.55 -30.65
CA ASP A 140 33.64 19.31 -30.32
C ASP A 140 34.36 19.35 -28.96
N ASP A 141 34.66 20.54 -28.43
CA ASP A 141 35.47 20.70 -27.22
C ASP A 141 34.72 21.29 -26.03
N ARG A 142 33.64 22.07 -26.25
CA ARG A 142 32.95 22.80 -25.16
C ARG A 142 32.41 21.91 -24.03
N TRP A 143 32.12 20.65 -24.31
CA TRP A 143 31.60 19.69 -23.33
C TRP A 143 32.71 18.94 -22.59
N LYS A 144 33.96 18.92 -23.09
CA LYS A 144 35.03 18.05 -22.56
C LYS A 144 35.42 18.43 -21.13
N GLY A 145 35.65 19.72 -20.86
CA GLY A 145 35.95 20.21 -19.52
C GLY A 145 34.89 19.85 -18.48
N PRO A 146 33.60 20.19 -18.72
CA PRO A 146 32.49 19.78 -17.86
C PRO A 146 32.37 18.26 -17.65
N VAL A 147 32.65 17.44 -18.66
CA VAL A 147 32.64 15.97 -18.53
C VAL A 147 33.80 15.48 -17.67
N MET A 148 35.01 16.04 -17.82
CA MET A 148 36.12 15.73 -16.93
C MET A 148 35.78 16.08 -15.47
N ASP A 149 35.11 17.20 -15.25
CA ASP A 149 34.62 17.61 -13.93
C ASP A 149 33.60 16.59 -13.38
N ALA A 150 32.64 16.14 -14.19
CA ALA A 150 31.65 15.14 -13.79
C ALA A 150 32.25 13.76 -13.50
N GLN A 151 33.23 13.32 -14.30
CA GLN A 151 33.97 12.09 -14.06
C GLN A 151 34.73 12.14 -12.73
N ARG A 152 35.38 13.27 -12.45
CA ARG A 152 36.08 13.49 -11.19
C ARG A 152 35.13 13.51 -10.01
N ALA A 153 33.95 14.10 -10.17
CA ALA A 153 32.90 14.14 -9.15
C ALA A 153 32.44 12.72 -8.74
N LEU A 154 32.24 11.83 -9.72
CA LEU A 154 31.88 10.43 -9.46
C LEU A 154 32.99 9.67 -8.72
N SER A 155 34.24 9.86 -9.12
CA SER A 155 35.40 9.28 -8.42
C SER A 155 35.52 9.77 -6.98
N LEU A 156 35.36 11.08 -6.74
CA LEU A 156 35.37 11.65 -5.39
C LEU A 156 34.18 11.17 -4.54
N ALA A 157 33.00 10.98 -5.14
CA ALA A 157 31.85 10.40 -4.45
C ALA A 157 32.13 8.98 -3.97
N ARG A 158 32.76 8.15 -4.80
CA ARG A 158 33.19 6.79 -4.42
C ARG A 158 34.29 6.80 -3.37
N ALA A 159 35.31 7.64 -3.55
CA ALA A 159 36.40 7.74 -2.58
C ALA A 159 35.91 8.19 -1.19
N ASN A 160 34.84 8.98 -1.14
CA ASN A 160 34.20 9.41 0.10
C ASN A 160 33.00 8.55 0.52
N ALA A 161 32.72 7.43 -0.17
CA ALA A 161 31.52 6.63 0.09
C ALA A 161 31.40 6.21 1.56
N LYS A 162 32.52 5.84 2.20
CA LYS A 162 32.52 5.51 3.63
C LYS A 162 32.15 6.70 4.53
N THR A 163 32.69 7.88 4.22
CA THR A 163 32.47 9.12 5.00
C THR A 163 31.06 9.67 4.80
N TRP A 164 30.52 9.53 3.59
CA TRP A 164 29.19 10.03 3.22
C TRP A 164 28.10 8.96 3.34
N HIS A 165 28.45 7.78 3.85
CA HIS A 165 27.56 6.62 4.02
C HIS A 165 26.86 6.19 2.71
N LEU A 166 27.60 6.22 1.60
CA LEU A 166 27.15 5.83 0.27
C LEU A 166 27.49 4.38 -0.03
N ASP A 167 26.66 3.76 -0.84
CA ASP A 167 26.95 2.52 -1.55
C ASP A 167 27.65 2.87 -2.88
N PRO A 168 28.92 2.45 -3.09
CA PRO A 168 29.68 2.79 -4.30
C PRO A 168 29.06 2.24 -5.60
N ASP A 169 28.16 1.26 -5.51
CA ASP A 169 27.45 0.66 -6.63
C ASP A 169 26.07 1.31 -6.90
N ARG A 170 25.71 2.35 -6.13
CA ARG A 170 24.44 3.10 -6.26
C ARG A 170 24.68 4.59 -6.46
N ILE A 171 25.73 4.95 -7.21
CA ILE A 171 26.10 6.33 -7.51
C ILE A 171 25.77 6.66 -8.97
N GLY A 172 24.73 7.46 -9.18
CA GLY A 172 24.28 7.89 -10.50
C GLY A 172 24.64 9.33 -10.86
N ILE A 173 24.18 9.76 -12.03
CA ILE A 173 24.35 11.12 -12.53
C ILE A 173 23.05 11.67 -13.12
N LEU A 174 22.74 12.93 -12.87
CA LEU A 174 21.55 13.62 -13.35
C LEU A 174 21.95 14.91 -14.03
N GLY A 175 21.42 15.20 -15.23
CA GLY A 175 21.75 16.42 -15.93
C GLY A 175 20.62 17.05 -16.74
N PHE A 176 20.66 18.37 -16.86
CA PHE A 176 19.69 19.20 -17.59
C PHE A 176 20.33 19.90 -18.79
N SER A 177 19.72 19.90 -19.98
CA SER A 177 20.21 20.67 -21.15
C SER A 177 21.69 20.37 -21.47
N ALA A 178 22.58 21.38 -21.41
CA ALA A 178 24.03 21.23 -21.52
C ALA A 178 24.64 20.36 -20.41
N GLY A 179 24.10 20.42 -19.18
CA GLY A 179 24.42 19.48 -18.11
C GLY A 179 23.90 18.07 -18.41
N GLY A 180 22.81 17.95 -19.16
CA GLY A 180 22.30 16.68 -19.71
C GLY A 180 23.26 16.08 -20.74
N LYS A 181 23.89 16.91 -21.58
CA LYS A 181 25.00 16.49 -22.46
C LYS A 181 26.21 16.02 -21.63
N THR A 182 26.56 16.73 -20.57
CA THR A 182 27.64 16.34 -19.64
C THR A 182 27.35 14.99 -18.99
N ALA A 183 26.14 14.80 -18.44
CA ALA A 183 25.70 13.56 -17.82
C ALA A 183 25.65 12.40 -18.82
N ALA A 184 25.09 12.61 -20.01
CA ALA A 184 25.03 11.62 -21.07
C ALA A 184 26.42 11.16 -21.51
N ASN A 185 27.34 12.09 -21.76
CA ASN A 185 28.73 11.76 -22.12
C ASN A 185 29.42 10.96 -21.02
N THR A 186 29.25 11.38 -19.77
CA THR A 186 29.85 10.69 -18.61
C THR A 186 29.34 9.26 -18.48
N ALA A 187 28.02 9.06 -18.61
CA ALA A 187 27.40 7.73 -18.58
C ALA A 187 27.85 6.85 -19.75
N LEU A 188 27.92 7.40 -20.97
CA LEU A 188 28.26 6.66 -22.19
C LEU A 188 29.76 6.35 -22.33
N PHE A 189 30.63 7.09 -21.66
CA PHE A 189 32.05 6.71 -21.57
C PHE A 189 32.30 5.57 -20.60
N ALA A 190 31.30 5.14 -19.82
CA ALA A 190 31.31 3.91 -19.02
C ALA A 190 32.61 3.69 -18.22
N GLY A 191 33.08 4.74 -17.52
CA GLY A 191 34.29 4.71 -16.70
C GLY A 191 35.60 5.02 -17.44
N LYS A 192 35.58 5.27 -18.75
CA LYS A 192 36.75 5.77 -19.48
C LYS A 192 37.00 7.24 -19.13
N ARG A 193 38.03 7.49 -18.32
CA ARG A 193 38.48 8.83 -17.94
C ARG A 193 39.03 9.60 -19.16
N LEU A 194 38.70 10.90 -19.24
CA LEU A 194 39.20 11.79 -20.31
C LEU A 194 40.44 12.60 -19.92
N TYR A 195 40.90 12.46 -18.69
CA TYR A 195 42.08 13.10 -18.14
C TYR A 195 42.95 12.06 -17.43
N GLU A 196 44.23 12.35 -17.26
CA GLU A 196 45.14 11.46 -16.52
C GLU A 196 44.81 11.52 -15.02
N PRO A 197 44.79 10.37 -14.30
CA PRO A 197 44.61 10.34 -12.85
C PRO A 197 45.59 11.27 -12.12
N ILE A 198 45.08 12.06 -11.17
CA ILE A 198 45.88 13.08 -10.47
C ILE A 198 46.13 12.79 -8.98
N ASP A 199 45.32 11.94 -8.35
CA ASP A 199 45.47 11.50 -6.96
C ASP A 199 44.68 10.20 -6.67
N ASP A 200 44.71 9.73 -5.41
CA ASP A 200 44.10 8.46 -4.98
C ASP A 200 42.60 8.37 -5.28
N ALA A 201 41.86 9.49 -5.30
CA ALA A 201 40.44 9.43 -5.62
C ALA A 201 40.21 8.99 -7.09
N ASP A 202 41.15 9.23 -8.01
CA ASP A 202 41.05 8.76 -9.40
C ASP A 202 41.36 7.26 -9.57
N SER A 203 41.78 6.57 -8.50
CA SER A 203 41.80 5.10 -8.49
C SER A 203 40.39 4.51 -8.46
N GLU A 204 39.40 5.27 -7.97
CA GLU A 204 37.99 4.90 -8.00
C GLU A 204 37.37 5.11 -9.38
N SER A 205 36.44 4.23 -9.74
CA SER A 205 35.71 4.31 -11.01
C SER A 205 35.04 5.67 -11.19
N CYS A 206 35.04 6.19 -12.41
CA CYS A 206 34.24 7.35 -12.81
C CYS A 206 32.99 6.99 -13.62
N ALA A 207 32.60 5.71 -13.65
CA ALA A 207 31.36 5.27 -14.29
C ALA A 207 30.13 5.72 -13.47
N ALA A 208 28.99 5.98 -14.10
CA ALA A 208 27.73 6.14 -13.37
C ALA A 208 27.01 4.78 -13.29
N ASN A 209 26.36 4.48 -12.16
CA ASN A 209 25.55 3.26 -12.01
C ASN A 209 24.16 3.41 -12.66
N PHE A 210 23.65 4.64 -12.75
CA PHE A 210 22.43 5.02 -13.45
C PHE A 210 22.52 6.47 -13.95
N ALA A 211 21.68 6.86 -14.92
CA ALA A 211 21.61 8.25 -15.37
C ALA A 211 20.17 8.78 -15.52
N ILE A 212 19.95 10.05 -15.16
CA ILE A 212 18.69 10.77 -15.37
C ILE A 212 18.97 11.96 -16.29
N LEU A 213 18.41 11.94 -17.49
CA LEU A 213 18.68 12.95 -18.52
C LEU A 213 17.42 13.75 -18.81
N VAL A 214 17.42 15.02 -18.42
CA VAL A 214 16.28 15.94 -18.58
C VAL A 214 16.60 16.94 -19.70
N TYR A 215 15.82 16.90 -20.77
CA TYR A 215 16.04 17.63 -22.04
C TYR A 215 17.52 17.73 -22.47
N PRO A 216 18.27 16.60 -22.55
CA PRO A 216 19.68 16.64 -22.92
C PRO A 216 19.87 17.25 -24.31
N ALA A 217 20.83 18.16 -24.43
CA ALA A 217 21.08 18.88 -25.67
C ALA A 217 22.17 18.22 -26.52
N TRP A 218 22.03 18.29 -27.86
CA TRP A 218 23.09 17.97 -28.84
C TRP A 218 23.61 16.53 -28.78
N LEU A 219 22.73 15.54 -28.57
CA LEU A 219 23.14 14.13 -28.65
C LEU A 219 23.08 13.59 -30.09
N THR A 220 22.43 14.32 -30.99
CA THR A 220 22.26 14.01 -32.40
C THR A 220 23.07 14.96 -33.30
N ASP A 221 23.33 14.52 -34.54
CA ASP A 221 23.80 15.38 -35.62
C ASP A 221 22.67 16.23 -36.21
N ASP A 222 22.98 17.07 -37.20
CA ASP A 222 22.02 17.96 -37.85
C ASP A 222 20.92 17.21 -38.64
N GLN A 223 21.04 15.89 -38.80
CA GLN A 223 20.03 15.01 -39.43
C GLN A 223 19.20 14.25 -38.38
N GLY A 224 19.36 14.58 -37.10
CA GLY A 224 18.63 13.93 -36.02
C GLY A 224 19.16 12.54 -35.66
N LYS A 225 20.34 12.13 -36.16
CA LYS A 225 20.93 10.82 -35.85
C LYS A 225 21.87 10.89 -34.66
N LEU A 226 21.85 9.90 -33.78
CA LEU A 226 22.78 9.81 -32.64
C LEU A 226 24.24 9.98 -33.11
N LEU A 227 25.00 10.84 -32.42
CA LEU A 227 26.40 11.12 -32.77
C LEU A 227 27.23 9.83 -32.79
N LYS A 228 28.09 9.70 -33.81
CA LYS A 228 28.86 8.46 -34.09
C LYS A 228 29.77 8.00 -32.96
N ASP A 229 30.21 8.93 -32.12
CA ASP A 229 31.09 8.64 -30.99
C ASP A 229 30.36 8.02 -29.80
N TYR A 230 29.03 8.02 -29.81
CA TYR A 230 28.23 7.35 -28.80
C TYR A 230 28.10 5.86 -29.09
N ARG A 231 28.84 5.11 -28.28
CA ARG A 231 28.74 3.66 -28.22
C ARG A 231 27.82 3.29 -27.08
N VAL A 232 26.77 2.53 -27.41
CA VAL A 232 25.87 1.95 -26.42
C VAL A 232 26.07 0.45 -26.46
N ASP A 233 26.54 -0.09 -25.35
CA ASP A 233 26.70 -1.53 -25.13
C ASP A 233 26.17 -1.94 -23.75
N LYS A 234 26.36 -3.20 -23.39
CA LYS A 234 25.89 -3.79 -22.12
C LYS A 234 26.49 -3.15 -20.86
N ASN A 235 27.58 -2.39 -20.98
CA ASN A 235 28.21 -1.67 -19.86
C ASN A 235 27.65 -0.25 -19.70
N THR A 236 26.75 0.18 -20.60
CA THR A 236 26.02 1.43 -20.45
C THR A 236 25.04 1.29 -19.28
N PRO A 237 24.99 2.24 -18.33
CA PRO A 237 24.08 2.14 -17.21
C PRO A 237 22.63 2.34 -17.66
N PRO A 238 21.64 1.92 -16.84
CA PRO A 238 20.25 2.28 -17.05
C PRO A 238 20.04 3.79 -17.12
N ILE A 239 19.19 4.25 -18.05
CA ILE A 239 18.94 5.69 -18.27
C ILE A 239 17.45 6.02 -18.33
N PHE A 240 17.06 7.03 -17.54
CA PHE A 240 15.75 7.68 -17.60
C PHE A 240 15.82 8.98 -18.39
N PHE A 241 14.80 9.25 -19.21
CA PHE A 241 14.69 10.47 -20.01
C PHE A 241 13.36 11.20 -19.77
N ALA A 242 13.43 12.52 -19.69
CA ALA A 242 12.26 13.39 -19.75
C ALA A 242 12.50 14.56 -20.72
N HIS A 243 11.60 14.76 -21.67
CA HIS A 243 11.73 15.81 -22.69
C HIS A 243 10.35 16.35 -23.10
N ALA A 244 10.25 17.63 -23.40
CA ALA A 244 9.05 18.19 -24.05
C ALA A 244 9.18 18.09 -25.58
N ALA A 245 8.08 17.77 -26.27
CA ALA A 245 8.02 17.65 -27.73
C ALA A 245 8.07 19.01 -28.44
N ASP A 246 7.63 20.07 -27.76
CA ASP A 246 7.71 21.46 -28.21
C ASP A 246 9.03 22.16 -27.80
N ASP A 247 10.00 21.40 -27.27
CA ASP A 247 11.33 21.93 -26.96
C ASP A 247 12.06 22.30 -28.26
N PRO A 248 12.52 23.56 -28.43
CA PRO A 248 13.33 23.94 -29.59
C PRO A 248 14.67 23.20 -29.67
N ILE A 249 15.16 22.65 -28.55
CA ILE A 249 16.26 21.70 -28.51
C ILE A 249 15.65 20.30 -28.70
N THR A 250 15.66 19.83 -29.95
CA THR A 250 14.92 18.63 -30.39
C THR A 250 14.95 17.44 -29.42
N CYS A 251 13.77 16.90 -29.12
CA CYS A 251 13.62 15.70 -28.29
C CYS A 251 14.18 14.43 -28.97
N GLU A 252 14.56 14.50 -30.25
CA GLU A 252 15.27 13.43 -30.96
C GLU A 252 16.57 13.03 -30.25
N SER A 253 17.23 13.96 -29.55
CA SER A 253 18.41 13.64 -28.72
C SER A 253 18.10 12.56 -27.67
N SER A 254 16.94 12.64 -27.02
CA SER A 254 16.49 11.62 -26.06
C SER A 254 15.99 10.36 -26.77
N ALA A 255 15.20 10.53 -27.83
CA ALA A 255 14.58 9.41 -28.54
C ALA A 255 15.61 8.49 -29.20
N GLU A 256 16.61 9.04 -29.89
CA GLU A 256 17.62 8.24 -30.57
C GLU A 256 18.54 7.49 -29.60
N LEU A 257 18.92 8.14 -28.49
CA LEU A 257 19.72 7.46 -27.47
C LEU A 257 18.91 6.34 -26.79
N PHE A 258 17.63 6.58 -26.48
CA PHE A 258 16.73 5.55 -25.97
C PHE A 258 16.62 4.36 -26.94
N LEU A 259 16.45 4.61 -28.24
CA LEU A 259 16.42 3.56 -29.25
C LEU A 259 17.72 2.77 -29.32
N ALA A 260 18.87 3.44 -29.18
CA ALA A 260 20.17 2.76 -29.10
C ALA A 260 20.27 1.87 -27.85
N LEU A 261 19.87 2.36 -26.67
CA LEU A 261 19.79 1.60 -25.42
C LEU A 261 18.89 0.37 -25.56
N LYS A 262 17.71 0.54 -26.16
CA LYS A 262 16.75 -0.55 -26.36
C LYS A 262 17.32 -1.64 -27.26
N ARG A 263 17.99 -1.25 -28.35
CA ARG A 263 18.68 -2.19 -29.27
C ARG A 263 19.81 -2.95 -28.57
N ALA A 264 20.51 -2.28 -27.65
CA ALA A 264 21.56 -2.88 -26.82
C ALA A 264 21.02 -3.67 -25.61
N LYS A 265 19.69 -3.71 -25.41
CA LYS A 265 19.01 -4.34 -24.27
C LYS A 265 19.40 -3.75 -22.90
N VAL A 266 19.76 -2.48 -22.86
CA VAL A 266 20.00 -1.75 -21.61
C VAL A 266 18.65 -1.27 -21.06
N PRO A 267 18.33 -1.48 -19.76
CA PRO A 267 17.10 -0.97 -19.16
C PRO A 267 17.02 0.56 -19.31
N SER A 268 15.92 1.07 -19.85
CA SER A 268 15.75 2.51 -20.05
C SER A 268 14.28 2.87 -20.12
N GLU A 269 13.98 4.12 -19.77
CA GLU A 269 12.63 4.68 -19.78
C GLU A 269 12.63 6.07 -20.40
N LEU A 270 11.70 6.35 -21.32
CA LEU A 270 11.60 7.62 -22.04
C LEU A 270 10.22 8.22 -21.90
N HIS A 271 10.16 9.45 -21.38
CA HIS A 271 8.97 10.29 -21.37
C HIS A 271 9.14 11.46 -22.33
N VAL A 272 8.26 11.53 -23.33
CA VAL A 272 8.11 12.70 -24.21
C VAL A 272 6.76 13.34 -23.93
N TYR A 273 6.77 14.52 -23.33
CA TYR A 273 5.56 15.27 -22.97
C TYR A 273 5.19 16.23 -24.10
N PRO A 274 3.89 16.44 -24.41
CA PRO A 274 3.50 17.22 -25.58
C PRO A 274 3.87 18.71 -25.51
N THR A 275 3.90 19.29 -24.31
CA THR A 275 4.20 20.72 -24.10
C THR A 275 4.99 20.95 -22.81
N GLY A 276 5.82 21.99 -22.81
CA GLY A 276 6.62 22.43 -21.67
C GLY A 276 7.81 23.32 -22.05
N GLY A 277 8.25 23.25 -23.31
CA GLY A 277 9.42 23.96 -23.83
C GLY A 277 10.73 23.55 -23.15
N HIS A 278 11.76 24.40 -23.26
CA HIS A 278 13.07 24.18 -22.67
C HIS A 278 13.22 24.83 -21.29
N GLY A 279 13.99 24.20 -20.39
CA GLY A 279 14.41 24.80 -19.12
C GLY A 279 13.31 24.88 -18.06
N TYR A 280 12.46 23.85 -17.98
CA TYR A 280 11.36 23.80 -17.01
C TYR A 280 11.80 23.34 -15.60
N GLY A 281 12.93 22.65 -15.46
CA GLY A 281 13.47 22.21 -14.17
C GLY A 281 12.48 21.37 -13.33
N LEU A 282 12.47 21.58 -12.02
CA LEU A 282 11.57 20.90 -11.07
C LEU A 282 10.30 21.67 -10.70
N ARG A 283 10.26 22.97 -10.99
CA ARG A 283 9.21 23.83 -10.43
C ARG A 283 7.86 23.50 -11.06
N PRO A 284 6.80 23.36 -10.25
CA PRO A 284 5.48 23.02 -10.77
C PRO A 284 4.93 24.15 -11.63
N ASP A 285 4.26 23.76 -12.70
CA ASP A 285 3.45 24.64 -13.55
C ASP A 285 2.23 23.86 -14.08
N TRP A 286 1.52 24.43 -15.06
CA TRP A 286 0.33 23.82 -15.63
C TRP A 286 0.63 22.75 -16.71
N HIS A 287 1.88 22.63 -17.16
CA HIS A 287 2.30 21.66 -18.15
C HIS A 287 2.53 20.28 -17.53
N ARG A 288 2.23 19.22 -18.30
CA ARG A 288 2.41 17.84 -17.83
C ARG A 288 3.87 17.47 -17.61
N VAL A 289 4.81 18.17 -18.26
CA VAL A 289 6.24 17.91 -18.16
C VAL A 289 6.75 17.97 -16.72
N THR A 290 6.14 18.79 -15.87
CA THR A 290 6.48 18.92 -14.44
C THR A 290 6.16 17.67 -13.59
N ARG A 291 5.61 16.61 -14.21
CA ARG A 291 5.42 15.29 -13.59
C ARG A 291 6.66 14.40 -13.66
N TRP A 292 7.64 14.74 -14.49
CA TRP A 292 8.87 13.95 -14.64
C TRP A 292 9.56 13.58 -13.32
N PRO A 293 9.55 14.39 -12.23
CA PRO A 293 10.22 13.99 -10.99
C PRO A 293 9.50 12.83 -10.31
N ARG A 294 8.18 12.76 -10.43
CA ARG A 294 7.39 11.62 -9.95
C ARG A 294 7.69 10.37 -10.77
N ASP A 295 7.76 10.52 -12.09
CA ASP A 295 8.03 9.40 -13.00
C ASP A 295 9.47 8.90 -12.81
N ALA A 296 10.44 9.80 -12.64
CA ALA A 296 11.83 9.47 -12.31
C ALA A 296 11.97 8.81 -10.93
N ALA A 297 11.21 9.24 -9.92
CA ALA A 297 11.21 8.58 -8.61
C ALA A 297 10.65 7.15 -8.68
N ALA A 298 9.58 6.92 -9.45
CA ALA A 298 9.06 5.58 -9.70
C ALA A 298 10.10 4.71 -10.42
N TRP A 299 10.76 5.25 -11.45
CA TRP A 299 11.84 4.54 -12.13
C TRP A 299 13.01 4.23 -11.21
N LEU A 300 13.47 5.19 -10.39
CA LEU A 300 14.52 4.98 -9.40
C LEU A 300 14.15 3.90 -8.38
N HIS A 301 12.89 3.85 -7.96
CA HIS A 301 12.37 2.77 -7.12
C HIS A 301 12.50 1.41 -7.83
N ASP A 302 12.05 1.32 -9.08
CA ASP A 302 12.12 0.09 -9.88
C ASP A 302 13.55 -0.35 -10.19
N GLN A 303 14.50 0.60 -10.25
CA GLN A 303 15.94 0.30 -10.33
C GLN A 303 16.55 -0.12 -8.99
N GLY A 304 15.74 -0.22 -7.92
CA GLY A 304 16.22 -0.53 -6.58
C GLY A 304 17.04 0.60 -5.95
N MET A 305 16.97 1.84 -6.46
CA MET A 305 17.73 3.01 -5.97
C MET A 305 17.04 3.78 -4.84
N LEU A 306 15.75 3.53 -4.60
CA LEU A 306 14.99 4.10 -3.47
C LEU A 306 14.75 3.09 -2.34
N GLU A 307 15.10 1.82 -2.54
CA GLU A 307 15.09 0.86 -1.46
C GLU A 307 16.25 1.22 -0.50
N PRO A 308 16.03 1.26 0.82
CA PRO A 308 17.14 1.16 1.74
C PRO A 308 17.93 -0.08 1.31
N VAL A 309 19.26 0.00 1.16
CA VAL A 309 20.03 -1.24 1.07
C VAL A 309 19.58 -2.05 2.28
N ALA A 310 18.99 -3.22 2.07
CA ALA A 310 18.84 -4.22 3.12
C ALA A 310 20.26 -4.68 3.47
N LYS A 311 21.02 -3.80 4.13
CA LYS A 311 22.23 -4.17 4.80
C LYS A 311 21.77 -5.06 5.93
N ALA A 312 22.23 -6.29 5.91
CA ALA A 312 22.61 -6.87 7.17
C ALA A 312 23.47 -5.82 7.91
N SER A 313 22.93 -5.30 9.01
CA SER A 313 23.66 -4.62 10.08
C SER A 313 24.48 -3.37 9.76
N ASP A 314 23.88 -2.19 9.93
CA ASP A 314 24.63 -1.01 10.42
C ASP A 314 24.16 -0.56 11.82
N HIS A 315 22.98 -1.02 12.27
CA HIS A 315 22.60 -0.85 13.67
C HIS A 315 23.49 -1.73 14.56
N LYS A 316 24.40 -1.10 15.30
CA LYS A 316 25.11 -1.74 16.42
C LYS A 316 24.21 -1.68 17.65
N GLY A 317 24.11 -2.78 18.39
CA GLY A 317 23.36 -2.82 19.65
C GLY A 317 22.05 -3.62 19.53
N SER A 318 21.06 -3.24 20.34
CA SER A 318 19.78 -3.95 20.42
C SER A 318 18.63 -3.06 19.95
N PRO A 319 17.64 -3.59 19.20
CA PRO A 319 16.45 -2.82 18.83
C PRO A 319 15.70 -2.28 20.06
N VAL A 320 15.81 -2.94 21.21
CA VAL A 320 15.15 -2.51 22.45
C VAL A 320 15.74 -1.23 23.06
N ASP A 321 16.97 -0.86 22.66
CA ASP A 321 17.62 0.39 23.08
C ASP A 321 17.22 1.56 22.17
N HIS A 322 16.51 1.28 21.07
CA HIS A 322 16.20 2.23 20.00
C HIS A 322 14.72 2.19 19.60
N LEU A 323 13.82 1.98 20.57
CA LEU A 323 12.39 1.90 20.30
C LEU A 323 11.84 3.21 19.71
N PRO A 324 11.05 3.16 18.63
CA PRO A 324 10.34 4.32 18.12
C PRO A 324 9.42 4.95 19.18
N PRO A 325 9.12 6.25 19.11
CA PRO A 325 8.32 6.95 20.12
C PRO A 325 6.88 6.42 20.27
N TYR A 326 6.39 5.65 19.30
CA TYR A 326 5.08 4.99 19.32
C TYR A 326 5.14 3.52 19.80
N VAL A 327 6.31 3.03 20.22
CA VAL A 327 6.53 1.69 20.78
C VAL A 327 6.96 1.80 22.25
N ARG A 328 6.33 1.02 23.13
CA ARG A 328 6.68 0.95 24.56
C ARG A 328 6.91 -0.49 24.98
N ARG A 329 7.98 -0.73 25.75
CA ARG A 329 8.20 -2.01 26.44
C ARG A 329 7.20 -2.20 27.59
N LEU A 330 6.56 -3.36 27.64
CA LEU A 330 5.66 -3.78 28.72
C LEU A 330 6.37 -4.64 29.75
N THR A 331 7.13 -5.62 29.29
CA THR A 331 7.78 -6.63 30.12
C THR A 331 9.23 -6.82 29.70
N HIS A 332 10.04 -7.44 30.55
CA HIS A 332 11.43 -7.78 30.25
C HIS A 332 11.63 -9.24 29.83
N PHE A 333 10.55 -10.02 29.81
CA PHE A 333 10.51 -11.43 29.44
C PHE A 333 9.13 -11.76 28.86
N GLY A 334 9.03 -12.91 28.22
CA GLY A 334 7.78 -13.46 27.73
C GLY A 334 7.55 -13.27 26.23
N LYS A 335 6.69 -14.12 25.68
CA LYS A 335 6.47 -14.35 24.25
C LYS A 335 5.01 -14.75 23.97
N ARG A 336 4.61 -14.84 22.70
CA ARG A 336 3.26 -15.27 22.25
C ARG A 336 2.11 -14.55 22.97
N PRO A 337 2.08 -13.21 22.92
CA PRO A 337 1.04 -12.44 23.59
C PRO A 337 -0.35 -12.72 23.02
N HIS A 338 -1.39 -12.61 23.87
CA HIS A 338 -2.79 -12.65 23.48
C HIS A 338 -3.62 -11.66 24.29
N TRP A 339 -4.41 -10.81 23.64
CA TRP A 339 -5.28 -9.87 24.34
C TRP A 339 -6.52 -10.56 24.93
N SER A 340 -6.98 -10.09 26.08
CA SER A 340 -8.33 -10.39 26.55
C SER A 340 -9.38 -9.68 25.69
N ALA A 341 -10.58 -10.27 25.57
CA ALA A 341 -11.67 -9.71 24.77
C ALA A 341 -12.08 -8.27 25.18
N ASP A 342 -11.92 -7.91 26.47
CA ASP A 342 -12.17 -6.56 26.97
C ASP A 342 -10.99 -5.57 26.76
N GLY A 343 -9.88 -6.05 26.20
CA GLY A 343 -8.67 -5.28 25.94
C GLY A 343 -7.91 -4.84 27.20
N LYS A 344 -8.24 -5.35 28.39
CA LYS A 344 -7.62 -4.91 29.66
C LYS A 344 -6.39 -5.73 30.04
N ARG A 345 -6.26 -6.95 29.54
CA ARG A 345 -5.18 -7.88 29.89
C ARG A 345 -4.48 -8.41 28.66
N ILE A 346 -3.21 -8.76 28.82
CA ILE A 346 -2.42 -9.47 27.81
C ILE A 346 -1.90 -10.73 28.48
N LEU A 347 -2.37 -11.89 28.03
CA LEU A 347 -1.79 -13.18 28.36
C LEU A 347 -0.50 -13.39 27.58
N PHE A 348 0.47 -14.07 28.16
CA PHE A 348 1.71 -14.44 27.48
C PHE A 348 2.38 -15.63 28.18
N VAL A 349 3.26 -16.32 27.48
CA VAL A 349 4.07 -17.40 28.05
C VAL A 349 5.47 -16.90 28.38
N GLU A 350 6.06 -17.38 29.47
CA GLU A 350 7.43 -17.02 29.86
C GLU A 350 8.46 -17.41 28.79
N LYS A 351 8.29 -18.61 28.24
CA LYS A 351 9.11 -19.29 27.23
C LYS A 351 8.29 -20.44 26.62
N PRO A 352 8.74 -21.09 25.53
CA PRO A 352 8.11 -22.32 25.07
C PRO A 352 8.01 -23.35 26.21
N ARG A 353 6.82 -23.94 26.40
CA ARG A 353 6.50 -24.84 27.54
C ARG A 353 6.81 -24.21 28.90
N GLY A 354 6.46 -22.94 29.08
CA GLY A 354 6.66 -22.18 30.31
C GLY A 354 5.38 -21.90 31.10
N GLU A 355 5.51 -21.07 32.12
CA GLU A 355 4.36 -20.51 32.87
C GLU A 355 3.59 -19.49 32.03
N VAL A 356 2.27 -19.42 32.25
CA VAL A 356 1.41 -18.39 31.67
C VAL A 356 1.31 -17.21 32.63
N PHE A 357 1.46 -16.01 32.12
CA PHE A 357 1.33 -14.76 32.84
C PHE A 357 0.25 -13.87 32.23
N ALA A 358 -0.28 -12.95 33.03
CA ALA A 358 -1.13 -11.85 32.57
C ALA A 358 -0.52 -10.50 32.95
N PHE A 359 -0.41 -9.60 31.98
CA PHE A 359 -0.15 -8.18 32.18
C PHE A 359 -1.48 -7.43 32.24
N ASP A 360 -1.72 -6.68 33.33
CA ASP A 360 -2.88 -5.82 33.50
C ASP A 360 -2.54 -4.40 33.02
N ARG A 361 -3.28 -3.90 32.03
CA ARG A 361 -2.98 -2.62 31.38
C ARG A 361 -3.23 -1.42 32.27
N ASP A 362 -4.24 -1.50 33.14
CA ASP A 362 -4.68 -0.37 33.95
C ASP A 362 -3.76 -0.18 35.16
N THR A 363 -3.26 -1.28 35.74
CA THR A 363 -2.35 -1.23 36.90
C THR A 363 -0.88 -1.36 36.53
N GLY A 364 -0.57 -1.91 35.35
CA GLY A 364 0.79 -2.29 34.96
C GLY A 364 1.32 -3.55 35.66
N SER A 365 0.48 -4.26 36.41
CA SER A 365 0.93 -5.45 37.17
C SER A 365 1.06 -6.69 36.29
N ILE A 366 2.08 -7.50 36.54
CA ILE A 366 2.26 -8.83 35.94
C ILE A 366 1.92 -9.87 37.01
N ARG A 367 1.11 -10.88 36.66
CA ARG A 367 0.72 -11.97 37.58
C ARG A 367 0.83 -13.33 36.89
N PRO A 368 1.37 -14.37 37.57
CA PRO A 368 1.29 -15.72 37.05
C PRO A 368 -0.16 -16.22 37.08
N ILE A 369 -0.53 -17.00 36.07
CA ILE A 369 -1.87 -17.57 35.90
C ILE A 369 -1.86 -19.06 36.20
N THR A 370 -0.81 -19.79 35.80
CA THR A 370 -0.77 -21.25 35.89
C THR A 370 0.05 -21.79 37.06
N LEU A 371 0.87 -20.95 37.71
CA LEU A 371 1.80 -21.31 38.78
C LEU A 371 1.18 -22.06 39.96
N ALA A 372 -0.12 -21.87 40.21
CA ALA A 372 -0.84 -22.53 41.29
C ALA A 372 -1.18 -24.01 40.99
N PHE A 373 -0.92 -24.50 39.77
CA PHE A 373 -1.33 -25.83 39.31
C PHE A 373 -0.15 -26.67 38.87
N ASN A 374 -0.27 -27.99 39.03
CA ASN A 374 0.71 -28.92 38.45
C ASN A 374 0.47 -29.04 36.94
N HIS A 375 1.48 -28.69 36.14
CA HIS A 375 1.46 -28.82 34.70
C HIS A 375 2.87 -29.04 34.13
N HIS A 376 2.95 -29.41 32.85
CA HIS A 376 4.22 -29.62 32.14
C HIS A 376 4.65 -28.42 31.29
N GLY A 377 3.99 -27.27 31.48
CA GLY A 377 4.28 -26.01 30.81
C GLY A 377 3.39 -25.78 29.61
N PHE A 378 3.21 -24.52 29.21
CA PHE A 378 2.36 -24.14 28.08
C PHE A 378 3.15 -23.36 27.04
N SER A 379 2.77 -23.57 25.78
CA SER A 379 3.37 -22.97 24.60
C SER A 379 2.50 -21.85 24.02
N LYS A 380 1.21 -21.80 24.34
CA LYS A 380 0.29 -20.73 23.91
C LYS A 380 -0.87 -20.61 24.91
N ALA A 381 -1.34 -19.39 25.14
CA ALA A 381 -2.54 -19.11 25.92
C ALA A 381 -3.43 -18.13 25.14
N ILE A 382 -4.69 -18.48 24.93
CA ILE A 382 -5.67 -17.73 24.12
C ILE A 382 -6.87 -17.42 25.01
N THR A 383 -7.32 -16.17 25.02
CA THR A 383 -8.57 -15.82 25.69
C THR A 383 -9.75 -16.07 24.75
N LEU A 384 -10.75 -16.81 25.21
CA LEU A 384 -12.02 -17.05 24.51
C LEU A 384 -12.98 -15.86 24.68
N ALA A 385 -14.03 -15.80 23.86
CA ALA A 385 -15.01 -14.71 23.86
C ALA A 385 -15.67 -14.47 25.25
N ASP A 386 -15.84 -15.50 26.07
CA ASP A 386 -16.41 -15.41 27.42
C ASP A 386 -15.38 -15.08 28.53
N GLY A 387 -14.10 -14.96 28.15
CA GLY A 387 -12.97 -14.68 29.01
C GLY A 387 -12.22 -15.90 29.56
N ASN A 388 -12.70 -17.13 29.31
CA ASN A 388 -11.97 -18.35 29.66
C ASN A 388 -10.70 -18.51 28.83
N ILE A 389 -9.77 -19.35 29.26
CA ILE A 389 -8.42 -19.43 28.69
C ILE A 389 -8.20 -20.81 28.08
N LEU A 390 -7.96 -20.85 26.78
CA LEU A 390 -7.49 -22.02 26.07
C LEU A 390 -5.96 -22.09 26.15
N LEU A 391 -5.43 -23.23 26.55
CA LEU A 391 -4.01 -23.47 26.78
C LEU A 391 -3.53 -24.61 25.88
N LEU A 392 -2.39 -24.39 25.22
CA LEU A 392 -1.72 -25.41 24.39
C LEU A 392 -0.43 -25.83 25.08
N GLY A 393 -0.27 -27.12 25.38
CA GLY A 393 0.94 -27.65 26.01
C GLY A 393 0.86 -29.16 26.23
N PRO A 394 1.93 -29.81 26.70
CA PRO A 394 1.92 -31.26 26.86
C PRO A 394 1.14 -31.74 28.09
N SER A 395 0.41 -32.84 27.92
CA SER A 395 -0.28 -33.55 29.01
C SER A 395 0.62 -34.46 29.83
N HIS A 396 1.81 -34.76 29.34
CA HIS A 396 2.80 -35.62 29.97
C HIS A 396 4.21 -35.03 29.84
N PRO A 397 5.17 -35.42 30.71
CA PRO A 397 6.57 -34.99 30.57
C PRO A 397 7.14 -35.42 29.23
N ALA A 398 7.94 -34.56 28.59
CA ALA A 398 8.66 -34.93 27.37
C ALA A 398 9.73 -36.01 27.65
N SER A 399 9.84 -36.99 26.76
CA SER A 399 10.90 -37.99 26.76
C SER A 399 12.02 -37.62 25.78
N GLY A 400 13.23 -37.33 26.27
CA GLY A 400 14.41 -37.19 25.41
C GLY A 400 14.26 -36.13 24.30
N SER A 401 14.45 -36.52 23.02
CA SER A 401 14.39 -35.63 21.85
C SER A 401 13.02 -34.98 21.58
N ASP A 402 11.98 -35.32 22.34
CA ASP A 402 10.60 -34.83 22.19
C ASP A 402 10.35 -33.43 22.79
N GLU A 403 11.37 -32.79 23.37
CA GLU A 403 11.25 -31.45 23.97
C GLU A 403 10.76 -30.37 22.98
N ASN A 404 11.01 -30.56 21.68
CA ASN A 404 10.58 -29.64 20.62
C ASN A 404 9.42 -30.18 19.76
N SER A 405 8.92 -31.39 20.04
CA SER A 405 7.89 -32.02 19.21
C SER A 405 6.49 -31.49 19.52
N THR A 406 5.77 -31.02 18.50
CA THR A 406 4.35 -30.66 18.57
C THR A 406 3.45 -31.90 18.75
N ALA A 407 3.99 -33.11 18.56
CA ALA A 407 3.28 -34.39 18.72
C ALA A 407 2.76 -34.64 20.15
N THR A 408 3.27 -33.88 21.11
CA THR A 408 2.88 -33.97 22.52
C THR A 408 1.93 -32.86 22.96
N ASN A 409 1.56 -31.92 22.08
CA ASN A 409 0.67 -30.82 22.43
C ASN A 409 -0.79 -31.26 22.52
N ASP A 410 -1.38 -31.01 23.67
CA ASP A 410 -2.80 -31.18 23.97
C ASP A 410 -3.44 -29.81 24.25
N LEU A 411 -4.76 -29.74 24.12
CA LEU A 411 -5.52 -28.55 24.49
C LEU A 411 -6.17 -28.70 25.86
N PHE A 412 -6.05 -27.65 26.66
CA PHE A 412 -6.66 -27.53 27.98
C PHE A 412 -7.51 -26.27 28.04
N LEU A 413 -8.55 -26.32 28.86
CA LEU A 413 -9.38 -25.17 29.17
C LEU A 413 -9.21 -24.80 30.64
N LEU A 414 -8.92 -23.53 30.89
CA LEU A 414 -8.79 -22.94 32.22
C LEU A 414 -9.89 -21.89 32.41
N GLU A 415 -10.67 -22.03 33.47
CA GLU A 415 -11.69 -21.06 33.83
C GLU A 415 -11.04 -19.69 34.13
N LYS A 416 -11.69 -18.61 33.70
CA LYS A 416 -11.24 -17.22 33.94
C LYS A 416 -11.12 -16.83 35.41
N SER A 417 -11.75 -17.61 36.30
CA SER A 417 -11.63 -17.49 37.75
C SER A 417 -10.25 -17.89 38.26
N VAL A 418 -9.55 -18.76 37.53
CA VAL A 418 -8.25 -19.35 37.89
C VAL A 418 -8.28 -20.01 39.27
N THR A 419 -9.43 -20.58 39.65
CA THR A 419 -9.62 -21.26 40.96
C THR A 419 -9.46 -22.77 40.88
N LYS A 420 -9.58 -23.35 39.68
CA LYS A 420 -9.46 -24.78 39.40
C LYS A 420 -8.37 -25.03 38.36
N PRO A 421 -7.71 -26.20 38.39
CA PRO A 421 -6.68 -26.53 37.41
C PRO A 421 -7.23 -26.59 35.98
N PRO A 422 -6.38 -26.37 34.95
CA PRO A 422 -6.76 -26.58 33.56
C PRO A 422 -7.27 -28.00 33.30
N VAL A 423 -8.35 -28.13 32.53
CA VAL A 423 -8.99 -29.41 32.20
C VAL A 423 -8.74 -29.76 30.73
N PRO A 424 -8.24 -30.96 30.39
CA PRO A 424 -7.97 -31.34 29.01
C PRO A 424 -9.26 -31.47 28.18
N LEU A 425 -9.20 -31.06 26.91
CA LEU A 425 -10.30 -31.15 25.94
C LEU A 425 -10.31 -32.47 25.14
N GLY A 426 -9.40 -33.40 25.45
CA GLY A 426 -9.33 -34.72 24.80
C GLY A 426 -8.76 -34.70 23.38
N LEU A 427 -8.15 -33.60 22.95
CA LEU A 427 -7.42 -33.49 21.69
C LEU A 427 -5.91 -33.71 21.93
N ARG A 428 -5.26 -34.43 21.01
CA ARG A 428 -3.82 -34.73 21.04
C ARG A 428 -3.18 -34.38 19.70
N GLY A 429 -1.89 -34.06 19.73
CA GLY A 429 -1.11 -33.77 18.52
C GLY A 429 -1.58 -32.48 17.82
N VAL A 430 -1.95 -31.48 18.61
CA VAL A 430 -2.39 -30.17 18.09
C VAL A 430 -1.17 -29.34 17.70
N GLU A 431 -1.02 -29.10 16.41
CA GLU A 431 0.09 -28.33 15.86
C GLU A 431 -0.12 -26.83 16.05
N SER A 432 -1.30 -26.34 15.65
CA SER A 432 -1.68 -24.94 15.74
C SER A 432 -3.15 -24.79 16.16
N VAL A 433 -3.48 -23.68 16.81
CA VAL A 433 -4.82 -23.41 17.33
C VAL A 433 -5.15 -21.91 17.30
N ALA A 434 -6.41 -21.61 16.97
CA ALA A 434 -7.02 -20.29 17.01
C ALA A 434 -8.40 -20.35 17.67
N ALA A 435 -8.86 -19.23 18.23
CA ALA A 435 -10.21 -19.07 18.75
C ALA A 435 -10.90 -17.87 18.09
N SER A 436 -12.21 -17.95 17.91
CA SER A 436 -13.00 -16.82 17.44
C SER A 436 -13.02 -15.71 18.49
N PRO A 437 -12.86 -14.44 18.10
CA PRO A 437 -13.03 -13.32 19.02
C PRO A 437 -14.51 -13.10 19.40
N ASP A 438 -15.45 -13.56 18.57
CA ASP A 438 -16.86 -13.22 18.67
C ASP A 438 -17.74 -14.40 19.13
N SER A 439 -17.20 -15.63 19.13
CA SER A 439 -17.92 -16.84 19.49
C SER A 439 -17.07 -17.81 20.32
N MET A 440 -17.70 -18.87 20.84
CA MET A 440 -17.00 -19.96 21.54
C MET A 440 -16.41 -21.01 20.58
N THR A 441 -16.14 -20.63 19.33
CA THR A 441 -15.59 -21.51 18.30
C THR A 441 -14.07 -21.53 18.36
N ILE A 442 -13.47 -22.72 18.23
CA ILE A 442 -12.03 -22.91 18.04
C ILE A 442 -11.75 -23.64 16.73
N ALA A 443 -10.58 -23.39 16.17
CA ALA A 443 -10.04 -24.08 15.01
C ALA A 443 -8.64 -24.62 15.34
N TRP A 444 -8.32 -25.82 14.86
CA TRP A 444 -6.99 -26.41 15.07
C TRP A 444 -6.56 -27.27 13.88
N THR A 445 -5.25 -27.33 13.66
CA THR A 445 -4.62 -28.30 12.75
C THR A 445 -4.11 -29.50 13.54
N GLU A 446 -4.36 -30.71 13.02
CA GLU A 446 -3.70 -31.93 13.49
C GLU A 446 -2.37 -32.14 12.77
N GLN A 447 -1.36 -32.61 13.50
CA GLN A 447 -0.04 -32.86 12.93
C GLN A 447 -0.09 -33.98 11.87
N PRO A 448 0.63 -33.84 10.74
CA PRO A 448 0.84 -34.93 9.79
C PRO A 448 1.47 -36.16 10.46
N VAL A 449 0.94 -37.35 10.16
CA VAL A 449 1.46 -38.63 10.64
C VAL A 449 2.32 -39.26 9.55
N LEU A 450 3.53 -39.71 9.91
CA LEU A 450 4.36 -40.48 9.00
C LEU A 450 3.78 -41.89 8.83
N THR A 451 3.37 -42.24 7.62
CA THR A 451 2.86 -43.56 7.26
C THR A 451 4.00 -44.57 7.10
N THR A 452 3.67 -45.87 7.10
CA THR A 452 4.65 -46.97 7.03
C THR A 452 5.49 -46.98 5.76
N ASP A 453 5.03 -46.33 4.69
CA ASP A 453 5.75 -46.12 3.42
C ASP A 453 6.59 -44.83 3.40
N GLY A 454 6.71 -44.13 4.53
CA GLY A 454 7.57 -42.95 4.69
C GLY A 454 6.99 -41.66 4.13
N ARG A 455 5.67 -41.58 3.92
CA ARG A 455 4.97 -40.35 3.49
C ARG A 455 4.26 -39.72 4.67
N GLU A 456 4.11 -38.41 4.67
CA GLU A 456 3.27 -37.74 5.67
C GLU A 456 1.80 -37.74 5.21
N THR A 457 0.87 -37.90 6.15
CA THR A 457 -0.56 -37.75 5.84
C THR A 457 -0.86 -36.29 5.47
N PRO A 458 -1.75 -36.04 4.49
CA PRO A 458 -2.15 -34.68 4.16
C PRO A 458 -2.69 -33.92 5.39
N PRO A 459 -2.46 -32.59 5.48
CA PRO A 459 -2.88 -31.80 6.63
C PRO A 459 -4.40 -31.73 6.74
N LYS A 460 -4.89 -31.66 7.99
CA LYS A 460 -6.32 -31.54 8.30
C LYS A 460 -6.57 -30.43 9.30
N LEU A 461 -7.62 -29.65 9.05
CA LEU A 461 -8.07 -28.58 9.93
C LEU A 461 -9.50 -28.83 10.38
N TYR A 462 -9.71 -28.76 11.70
CA TYR A 462 -11.01 -28.96 12.34
C TYR A 462 -11.50 -27.70 13.02
N MET A 463 -12.82 -27.61 13.17
CA MET A 463 -13.51 -26.59 13.94
C MET A 463 -14.51 -27.22 14.90
N ALA A 464 -14.68 -26.61 16.07
CA ALA A 464 -15.68 -27.04 17.07
C ALA A 464 -16.04 -25.88 18.01
N ASN A 465 -17.23 -25.96 18.61
CA ASN A 465 -17.62 -25.09 19.71
C ASN A 465 -17.07 -25.64 21.03
N VAL A 466 -16.70 -24.74 21.93
CA VAL A 466 -16.31 -25.05 23.31
C VAL A 466 -17.49 -24.77 24.22
N GLU A 467 -17.93 -25.79 24.95
CA GLU A 467 -19.01 -25.67 25.94
C GLU A 467 -18.51 -25.94 27.36
N PHE A 468 -18.94 -25.10 28.30
CA PHE A 468 -18.84 -25.38 29.74
C PHE A 468 -20.09 -26.11 30.22
N SER A 469 -19.90 -27.32 30.73
CA SER A 469 -20.91 -28.04 31.53
C SER A 469 -20.44 -28.16 32.98
N ASP A 470 -21.37 -28.42 33.90
CA ASP A 470 -21.06 -28.58 35.33
C ASP A 470 -20.06 -29.73 35.62
N ASP A 471 -19.92 -30.70 34.72
CA ASP A 471 -19.09 -31.89 34.90
C ASP A 471 -17.67 -31.75 34.28
N ALA A 472 -17.54 -31.12 33.11
CA ALA A 472 -16.27 -30.84 32.41
C ALA A 472 -16.48 -29.97 31.15
N PRO A 473 -15.45 -29.27 30.64
CA PRO A 473 -15.51 -28.67 29.32
C PRO A 473 -15.49 -29.72 28.21
N ARG A 474 -16.22 -29.46 27.13
CA ARG A 474 -16.33 -30.39 25.98
C ARG A 474 -16.35 -29.64 24.65
N LEU A 475 -16.00 -30.37 23.59
CA LEU A 475 -16.16 -29.91 22.21
C LEU A 475 -17.50 -30.38 21.64
N THR A 476 -18.24 -29.47 21.03
CA THR A 476 -19.49 -29.75 20.30
C THR A 476 -19.39 -29.30 18.85
N GLU A 477 -20.25 -29.84 17.99
CA GLU A 477 -20.31 -29.46 16.56
C GLU A 477 -18.96 -29.58 15.82
N ARG A 478 -18.15 -30.58 16.20
CA ARG A 478 -16.87 -30.84 15.55
C ARG A 478 -17.09 -31.17 14.08
N HIS A 479 -16.48 -30.40 13.19
CA HIS A 479 -16.48 -30.65 11.75
C HIS A 479 -15.08 -30.44 11.14
N LEU A 480 -14.86 -31.06 9.99
CA LEU A 480 -13.64 -30.96 9.19
C LEU A 480 -13.80 -29.75 8.25
N ALA A 481 -13.00 -28.72 8.46
CA ALA A 481 -13.04 -27.49 7.67
C ALA A 481 -12.07 -27.54 6.48
N PHE A 482 -11.01 -28.33 6.56
CA PHE A 482 -10.10 -28.59 5.44
C PHE A 482 -9.54 -30.01 5.50
N ASP A 483 -9.48 -30.67 4.33
CA ASP A 483 -8.85 -31.96 4.12
C ASP A 483 -7.87 -31.87 2.95
N GLY A 484 -6.57 -31.93 3.22
CA GLY A 484 -5.52 -31.87 2.20
C GLY A 484 -5.57 -33.01 1.18
N ALA A 485 -6.32 -34.09 1.45
CA ALA A 485 -6.56 -35.17 0.50
C ALA A 485 -7.65 -34.85 -0.53
N SER A 486 -8.48 -33.81 -0.30
CA SER A 486 -9.56 -33.44 -1.20
C SER A 486 -9.04 -32.67 -2.43
N PRO A 487 -9.71 -32.76 -3.60
CA PRO A 487 -9.36 -31.95 -4.76
C PRO A 487 -9.42 -30.46 -4.43
N SER A 488 -8.35 -29.73 -4.70
CA SER A 488 -8.22 -28.29 -4.43
C SER A 488 -7.36 -27.63 -5.51
N SER A 489 -7.52 -26.32 -5.71
CA SER A 489 -6.63 -25.53 -6.56
C SER A 489 -5.24 -25.33 -5.95
N ILE A 490 -5.11 -25.50 -4.64
CA ILE A 490 -3.87 -25.40 -3.87
C ILE A 490 -3.74 -26.65 -3.01
N HIS A 491 -2.63 -27.36 -3.15
CA HIS A 491 -2.29 -28.55 -2.37
C HIS A 491 -1.10 -28.22 -1.46
N PRO A 492 -1.37 -27.85 -0.20
CA PRO A 492 -0.30 -27.48 0.73
C PRO A 492 0.39 -28.71 1.33
N ASP A 493 1.71 -28.61 1.52
CA ASP A 493 2.50 -29.64 2.22
C ASP A 493 2.32 -29.56 3.75
N SER A 494 2.05 -28.36 4.28
CA SER A 494 1.80 -28.08 5.69
C SER A 494 0.64 -27.08 5.86
N LEU A 495 -0.02 -27.04 7.02
CA LEU A 495 -1.11 -26.09 7.25
C LEU A 495 -1.21 -25.68 8.72
N GLU A 496 -1.06 -24.38 9.01
CA GLU A 496 -1.19 -23.85 10.37
C GLU A 496 -2.29 -22.80 10.45
N VAL A 497 -3.20 -22.93 11.41
CA VAL A 497 -4.24 -21.92 11.65
C VAL A 497 -3.70 -20.75 12.47
N ALA A 498 -3.86 -19.54 11.95
CA ALA A 498 -3.41 -18.30 12.60
C ALA A 498 -4.55 -17.56 13.31
N GLY A 499 -5.74 -17.51 12.70
CA GLY A 499 -6.86 -16.75 13.28
C GLY A 499 -8.16 -16.82 12.50
N PHE A 500 -9.26 -16.46 13.16
CA PHE A 500 -10.57 -16.28 12.55
C PHE A 500 -10.66 -14.91 11.88
N VAL A 501 -11.27 -14.86 10.69
CA VAL A 501 -11.52 -13.61 9.98
C VAL A 501 -12.96 -13.19 10.22
N ALA A 502 -13.11 -12.05 10.91
CA ALA A 502 -14.40 -11.44 11.20
C ALA A 502 -15.23 -11.17 9.93
N PRO A 503 -16.56 -11.08 10.02
CA PRO A 503 -17.37 -11.12 11.26
C PRO A 503 -18.14 -12.44 11.49
N ASP A 504 -17.94 -13.49 10.71
CA ASP A 504 -18.88 -14.62 10.63
C ASP A 504 -18.26 -16.02 10.83
N ASP A 505 -17.00 -16.11 11.25
CA ASP A 505 -16.26 -17.36 11.44
C ASP A 505 -16.26 -18.28 10.20
N GLN A 506 -16.57 -17.74 9.01
CA GLN A 506 -16.63 -18.51 7.76
C GLN A 506 -15.30 -18.54 7.02
N ARG A 507 -14.30 -17.82 7.53
CA ARG A 507 -12.97 -17.73 6.93
C ARG A 507 -11.90 -17.83 8.00
N LEU A 508 -10.87 -18.59 7.72
CA LEU A 508 -9.68 -18.72 8.55
C LEU A 508 -8.47 -18.18 7.80
N LEU A 509 -7.64 -17.43 8.53
CA LEU A 509 -6.29 -17.11 8.09
C LEU A 509 -5.39 -18.30 8.44
N VAL A 510 -4.72 -18.84 7.44
CA VAL A 510 -3.84 -20.01 7.58
C VAL A 510 -2.48 -19.75 6.95
N SER A 511 -1.46 -20.40 7.47
CA SER A 511 -0.13 -20.48 6.86
C SER A 511 0.04 -21.84 6.22
N ALA A 512 0.69 -21.91 5.06
CA ALA A 512 0.99 -23.19 4.43
C ALA A 512 2.26 -23.14 3.58
N ASP A 513 2.97 -24.26 3.50
CA ASP A 513 4.01 -24.46 2.49
C ASP A 513 3.35 -24.85 1.16
N VAL A 514 3.57 -24.03 0.13
CA VAL A 514 3.06 -24.20 -1.23
C VAL A 514 4.24 -24.03 -2.19
N ASP A 515 4.48 -25.03 -3.04
CA ASP A 515 5.58 -25.03 -4.01
C ASP A 515 6.96 -24.74 -3.38
N GLY A 516 7.20 -25.20 -2.14
CA GLY A 516 8.45 -25.00 -1.40
C GLY A 516 8.61 -23.63 -0.72
N HIS A 517 7.53 -22.84 -0.63
CA HIS A 517 7.52 -21.53 0.03
C HIS A 517 6.40 -21.43 1.06
N ARG A 518 6.68 -20.80 2.20
CA ARG A 518 5.70 -20.54 3.25
C ARG A 518 4.89 -19.29 2.91
N GLU A 519 3.58 -19.45 2.78
CA GLU A 519 2.64 -18.42 2.32
C GLU A 519 1.55 -18.15 3.36
N ALA A 520 0.92 -16.97 3.25
CA ALA A 520 -0.32 -16.64 3.95
C ALA A 520 -1.52 -16.91 3.02
N LEU A 521 -2.52 -17.64 3.51
CA LEU A 521 -3.71 -18.01 2.75
C LEU A 521 -5.00 -17.74 3.53
N LEU A 522 -6.09 -17.56 2.80
CA LEU A 522 -7.46 -17.63 3.33
C LEU A 522 -8.06 -19.00 3.02
N LEU A 523 -8.65 -19.62 4.04
CA LEU A 523 -9.48 -20.80 3.92
C LEU A 523 -10.96 -20.41 4.07
N ASP A 524 -11.81 -20.78 3.11
CA ASP A 524 -13.27 -20.77 3.27
C ASP A 524 -13.70 -22.05 3.99
N THR A 525 -14.29 -21.90 5.17
CA THR A 525 -14.58 -23.05 6.06
C THR A 525 -15.79 -23.87 5.61
N LYS A 526 -16.62 -23.34 4.69
CA LYS A 526 -17.76 -24.08 4.12
C LYS A 526 -17.34 -24.91 2.92
N THR A 527 -16.48 -24.37 2.07
CA THR A 527 -16.08 -25.01 0.81
C THR A 527 -14.77 -25.78 0.90
N GLY A 528 -13.92 -25.46 1.88
CA GLY A 528 -12.55 -25.97 1.98
C GLY A 528 -11.58 -25.33 0.98
N GLU A 529 -11.99 -24.28 0.27
CA GLU A 529 -11.18 -23.62 -0.76
C GLU A 529 -10.08 -22.75 -0.14
N LEU A 530 -8.85 -22.90 -0.62
CA LEU A 530 -7.71 -22.08 -0.23
C LEU A 530 -7.41 -20.98 -1.27
N ARG A 531 -7.09 -19.79 -0.78
CA ARG A 531 -6.70 -18.62 -1.60
C ARG A 531 -5.39 -18.03 -1.11
N ASN A 532 -4.36 -18.06 -1.95
CA ASN A 532 -3.04 -17.51 -1.63
C ASN A 532 -3.06 -15.97 -1.69
N LEU A 533 -2.74 -15.34 -0.55
CA LEU A 533 -2.74 -13.89 -0.36
C LEU A 533 -1.43 -13.23 -0.76
N THR A 534 -0.29 -13.86 -0.45
CA THR A 534 1.04 -13.25 -0.50
C THR A 534 1.74 -13.46 -1.83
N ARG A 535 1.86 -14.72 -2.28
CA ARG A 535 2.56 -15.10 -3.53
C ARG A 535 3.97 -14.53 -3.59
N SER A 536 4.62 -14.43 -2.43
CA SER A 536 5.87 -13.70 -2.27
C SER A 536 7.04 -14.60 -2.60
N GLU A 537 7.60 -14.44 -3.80
CA GLU A 537 8.79 -15.19 -4.18
C GLU A 537 9.97 -14.83 -3.29
N LYS A 538 10.75 -15.83 -2.86
CA LYS A 538 11.92 -15.65 -1.98
C LYS A 538 11.58 -14.98 -0.65
N ARG A 539 10.41 -15.26 -0.10
CA ARG A 539 10.03 -14.87 1.26
C ARG A 539 9.41 -16.04 2.00
N VAL A 540 9.41 -15.91 3.33
CA VAL A 540 8.62 -16.74 4.25
C VAL A 540 7.62 -15.80 4.89
N ASP A 541 6.34 -16.02 4.62
CA ASP A 541 5.24 -15.19 5.11
C ASP A 541 4.33 -16.00 6.03
N THR A 542 4.54 -15.86 7.35
CA THR A 542 3.78 -16.58 8.38
C THR A 542 2.74 -15.65 9.00
N PRO A 543 1.43 -15.80 8.70
CA PRO A 543 0.38 -15.06 9.40
C PRO A 543 0.34 -15.41 10.89
N VAL A 544 0.16 -14.41 11.74
CA VAL A 544 0.15 -14.56 13.20
C VAL A 544 -1.11 -14.01 13.88
N ALA A 545 -1.82 -13.08 13.24
CA ALA A 545 -3.09 -12.54 13.74
C ALA A 545 -3.93 -11.93 12.62
N VAL A 546 -5.22 -11.72 12.87
CA VAL A 546 -6.15 -10.99 11.98
C VAL A 546 -6.50 -9.64 12.62
N PHE A 547 -6.61 -8.58 11.81
CA PHE A 547 -7.12 -7.30 12.30
C PHE A 547 -8.62 -7.40 12.64
N PRO A 548 -9.10 -6.76 13.73
CA PRO A 548 -10.50 -6.91 14.17
C PRO A 548 -11.57 -6.53 13.14
N ASP A 549 -11.23 -5.73 12.13
CA ASP A 549 -12.15 -5.37 11.05
C ASP A 549 -12.28 -6.44 9.95
N GLY A 550 -11.46 -7.49 10.00
CA GLY A 550 -11.43 -8.60 9.04
C GLY A 550 -10.91 -8.22 7.66
N ARG A 551 -10.20 -7.09 7.52
CA ARG A 551 -9.68 -6.58 6.23
C ARG A 551 -8.18 -6.81 6.04
N GLU A 552 -7.45 -6.91 7.14
CA GLU A 552 -6.00 -7.01 7.16
C GLU A 552 -5.55 -8.16 8.07
N ALA A 553 -4.34 -8.65 7.83
CA ALA A 553 -3.67 -9.65 8.64
C ALA A 553 -2.31 -9.13 9.12
N LEU A 554 -1.88 -9.62 10.27
CA LEU A 554 -0.52 -9.46 10.77
C LEU A 554 0.30 -10.67 10.30
N VAL A 555 1.40 -10.43 9.59
CA VAL A 555 2.26 -11.45 8.98
C VAL A 555 3.69 -11.22 9.43
N ALA A 556 4.29 -12.24 10.04
CA ALA A 556 5.73 -12.31 10.28
C ALA A 556 6.40 -12.68 8.94
N SER A 557 7.15 -11.75 8.36
CA SER A 557 7.73 -11.90 7.03
C SER A 557 9.24 -11.76 7.06
N ALA A 558 9.94 -12.65 6.36
CA ALA A 558 11.38 -12.63 6.18
C ALA A 558 11.76 -12.83 4.70
N ALA A 559 12.78 -12.12 4.22
CA ALA A 559 13.37 -12.39 2.92
C ALA A 559 14.22 -13.66 2.98
N VAL A 560 14.24 -14.46 1.91
CA VAL A 560 15.06 -15.66 1.77
C VAL A 560 16.25 -15.36 0.86
N VAL A 561 17.46 -15.58 1.36
CA VAL A 561 18.71 -15.44 0.61
C VAL A 561 19.46 -16.76 0.70
N ASP A 562 19.84 -17.33 -0.44
CA ASP A 562 20.52 -18.64 -0.52
C ASP A 562 19.80 -19.75 0.28
N ASP A 563 18.48 -19.82 0.15
CA ASP A 563 17.58 -20.75 0.87
C ASP A 563 17.56 -20.60 2.40
N VAL A 564 18.16 -19.53 2.94
CA VAL A 564 18.13 -19.20 4.37
C VAL A 564 17.22 -17.99 4.61
N PRO A 565 16.18 -18.12 5.46
CA PRO A 565 15.40 -16.98 5.90
C PRO A 565 16.26 -15.99 6.68
N GLY A 566 16.18 -14.71 6.30
CA GLY A 566 16.78 -13.59 7.04
C GLY A 566 16.01 -13.24 8.31
N GLY A 567 16.35 -12.10 8.92
CA GLY A 567 15.62 -11.59 10.08
C GLY A 567 14.15 -11.31 9.75
N THR A 568 13.26 -11.61 10.71
CA THR A 568 11.80 -11.48 10.55
C THR A 568 11.29 -10.18 11.14
N ASP A 569 10.34 -9.55 10.44
CA ASP A 569 9.55 -8.44 10.97
C ASP A 569 8.07 -8.65 10.75
N LEU A 570 7.26 -8.01 11.59
CA LEU A 570 5.82 -7.97 11.46
C LEU A 570 5.41 -6.99 10.37
N HIS A 571 4.50 -7.44 9.52
CA HIS A 571 3.91 -6.71 8.41
C HIS A 571 2.39 -6.74 8.51
N LYS A 572 1.76 -5.71 7.98
CA LYS A 572 0.32 -5.62 7.75
C LYS A 572 0.02 -6.02 6.31
N LEU A 573 -0.69 -7.13 6.11
CA LEU A 573 -1.09 -7.69 4.82
C LEU A 573 -2.56 -7.39 4.55
N ALA A 574 -2.90 -6.83 3.40
CA ALA A 574 -4.29 -6.71 2.97
C ALA A 574 -4.87 -8.08 2.56
N LEU A 575 -6.10 -8.39 3.00
CA LEU A 575 -6.81 -9.63 2.64
C LEU A 575 -7.49 -9.53 1.26
N ASP A 576 -6.85 -8.89 0.30
CA ASP A 576 -7.38 -8.58 -1.04
C ASP A 576 -6.69 -9.34 -2.19
N GLU A 577 -5.87 -10.34 -1.85
CA GLU A 577 -5.11 -11.22 -2.76
C GLU A 577 -4.04 -10.51 -3.61
N ARG A 578 -3.58 -9.31 -3.20
CA ARG A 578 -2.49 -8.58 -3.90
C ARG A 578 -1.09 -8.87 -3.40
N GLY A 579 -0.95 -9.51 -2.25
CA GLY A 579 0.32 -9.62 -1.55
C GLY A 579 0.90 -8.28 -1.12
N SER A 580 0.06 -7.24 -0.98
CA SER A 580 0.52 -5.92 -0.53
C SER A 580 0.71 -5.93 0.97
N MET A 581 1.96 -5.77 1.40
CA MET A 581 2.37 -5.78 2.80
C MET A 581 3.04 -4.46 3.18
N GLN A 582 2.67 -3.91 4.34
CA GLN A 582 3.31 -2.77 4.96
C GLN A 582 4.10 -3.23 6.19
N ARG A 583 5.41 -3.01 6.20
CA ARG A 583 6.26 -3.34 7.35
C ARG A 583 5.87 -2.51 8.57
N LEU A 584 5.71 -3.14 9.73
CA LEU A 584 5.34 -2.50 11.00
C LEU A 584 6.54 -2.41 11.96
N THR A 585 7.38 -3.44 12.02
CA THR A 585 8.55 -3.50 12.91
C THR A 585 9.87 -3.49 12.11
N ASP A 586 10.95 -3.14 12.79
CA ASP A 586 12.30 -3.02 12.23
C ASP A 586 13.34 -3.86 12.99
N ALA A 587 12.92 -4.85 13.77
CA ALA A 587 13.80 -5.69 14.56
C ALA A 587 14.84 -6.41 13.69
N ALA A 588 14.46 -6.84 12.48
CA ALA A 588 15.37 -7.50 11.55
C ALA A 588 16.48 -6.59 10.98
N THR A 589 16.39 -5.27 11.18
CA THR A 589 17.49 -4.35 10.82
C THR A 589 18.68 -4.44 11.78
N TYR A 590 18.46 -5.01 12.98
CA TYR A 590 19.49 -5.28 13.97
C TYR A 590 19.95 -6.73 13.82
N PRO A 591 21.23 -6.99 13.52
CA PRO A 591 21.72 -8.35 13.32
C PRO A 591 21.45 -9.23 14.53
N GLY A 592 20.90 -10.41 14.27
CA GLY A 592 20.58 -11.38 15.32
C GLY A 592 19.30 -11.06 16.08
N TYR A 593 18.41 -10.20 15.56
CA TYR A 593 17.09 -9.94 16.14
C TYR A 593 15.94 -10.20 15.17
N ALA A 594 14.77 -10.49 15.71
CA ALA A 594 13.53 -10.72 14.97
C ALA A 594 12.29 -10.29 15.75
N ALA A 595 11.23 -9.96 15.04
CA ALA A 595 9.87 -9.81 15.56
C ALA A 595 8.96 -10.75 14.78
N SER A 596 8.79 -11.97 15.30
CA SER A 596 8.07 -13.06 14.61
C SER A 596 6.69 -13.37 15.23
N GLU A 597 6.36 -12.77 16.38
CA GLU A 597 5.13 -13.06 17.11
C GLU A 597 4.42 -11.75 17.47
N GLY A 598 3.11 -11.68 17.25
CA GLY A 598 2.32 -10.51 17.62
C GLY A 598 0.82 -10.75 17.60
N VAL A 599 0.08 -9.85 18.25
CA VAL A 599 -1.37 -9.88 18.38
C VAL A 599 -1.91 -8.45 18.46
N LEU A 600 -3.16 -8.25 18.03
CA LEU A 600 -3.81 -6.94 18.03
C LEU A 600 -4.83 -6.80 19.16
N SER A 601 -4.95 -5.60 19.71
CA SER A 601 -6.01 -5.27 20.65
C SER A 601 -7.38 -5.41 19.98
N PRO A 602 -8.46 -5.67 20.75
CA PRO A 602 -9.81 -5.83 20.17
C PRO A 602 -10.31 -4.62 19.36
N ASP A 603 -9.80 -3.42 19.65
CA ASP A 603 -10.11 -2.19 18.90
C ASP A 603 -9.19 -1.94 17.70
N GLY A 604 -8.21 -2.82 17.45
CA GLY A 604 -7.24 -2.74 16.35
C GLY A 604 -6.21 -1.62 16.49
N ARG A 605 -6.17 -0.90 17.62
CA ARG A 605 -5.32 0.29 17.79
C ARG A 605 -3.92 -0.02 18.28
N PHE A 606 -3.73 -1.17 18.92
CA PHE A 606 -2.47 -1.55 19.54
C PHE A 606 -2.00 -2.92 19.06
N LEU A 607 -0.75 -2.98 18.61
CA LEU A 607 -0.05 -4.22 18.32
C LEU A 607 0.82 -4.57 19.53
N CYS A 608 0.59 -5.73 20.15
CA CYS A 608 1.50 -6.31 21.15
C CYS A 608 2.35 -7.39 20.49
N PHE A 609 3.67 -7.32 20.64
CA PHE A 609 4.61 -8.23 19.98
C PHE A 609 5.84 -8.52 20.85
N ALA A 610 6.56 -9.58 20.51
CA ALA A 610 7.83 -9.93 21.14
C ALA A 610 8.99 -9.57 20.20
N ILE A 611 10.13 -9.19 20.79
CA ILE A 611 11.41 -9.08 20.08
C ILE A 611 12.33 -10.17 20.62
N ASP A 612 12.90 -10.94 19.70
CA ASP A 612 13.73 -12.11 20.01
C ASP A 612 15.11 -11.98 19.42
N LYS A 613 16.04 -12.79 19.95
CA LYS A 613 17.31 -13.05 19.27
C LYS A 613 17.14 -14.18 18.26
N ALA A 614 17.73 -14.03 17.08
CA ALA A 614 17.60 -14.95 15.96
C ALA A 614 18.39 -16.27 16.13
N ASP A 615 19.18 -16.42 17.21
CA ASP A 615 20.01 -17.60 17.50
C ASP A 615 19.24 -18.78 18.16
N GLY A 616 17.91 -18.69 18.26
CA GLY A 616 17.04 -19.85 18.50
C GLY A 616 16.28 -19.84 19.84
N GLU A 617 15.22 -20.66 19.86
CA GLU A 617 14.07 -20.70 20.79
C GLU A 617 14.34 -20.98 22.29
N ARG A 618 15.53 -20.70 22.82
CA ARG A 618 15.86 -20.99 24.24
C ARG A 618 15.98 -19.76 25.14
N SER A 619 15.87 -18.55 24.62
CA SER A 619 15.89 -17.33 25.44
C SER A 619 14.47 -16.82 25.75
N THR A 620 14.29 -16.22 26.93
CA THR A 620 13.03 -15.67 27.49
C THR A 620 12.45 -14.47 26.70
N GLY A 621 12.85 -14.30 25.44
CA GLY A 621 12.61 -13.08 24.64
C GLY A 621 13.28 -11.84 25.25
N GLN A 622 13.28 -10.73 24.51
CA GLN A 622 13.58 -9.40 25.09
C GLN A 622 12.35 -8.79 25.79
N GLY A 623 11.28 -9.56 25.94
CA GLY A 623 10.01 -9.15 26.53
C GLY A 623 8.97 -8.70 25.50
N LEU A 624 7.87 -8.18 26.01
CA LEU A 624 6.74 -7.72 25.22
C LEU A 624 6.78 -6.22 25.00
N PHE A 625 6.37 -5.81 23.81
CA PHE A 625 6.31 -4.43 23.36
C PHE A 625 4.91 -4.13 22.84
N VAL A 626 4.43 -2.91 23.05
CA VAL A 626 3.18 -2.42 22.47
C VAL A 626 3.45 -1.23 21.57
N MET A 627 2.99 -1.34 20.32
CA MET A 627 2.97 -0.30 19.31
C MET A 627 1.58 0.34 19.22
N ASN A 628 1.52 1.67 19.20
CA ASN A 628 0.30 2.42 18.89
C ASN A 628 0.19 2.62 17.37
N LEU A 629 -0.67 1.83 16.71
CA LEU A 629 -0.76 1.79 15.25
C LEU A 629 -1.19 3.14 14.63
N PRO A 630 -2.21 3.86 15.16
CA PRO A 630 -2.56 5.20 14.65
C PRO A 630 -1.43 6.24 14.73
N LEU A 631 -0.52 6.12 15.70
CA LEU A 631 0.66 6.99 15.78
C LEU A 631 1.76 6.53 14.81
N ALA A 632 1.98 5.22 14.71
CA ALA A 632 2.97 4.63 13.83
C ALA A 632 2.69 4.91 12.36
N GLU A 633 1.43 4.88 11.92
CA GLU A 633 1.04 4.97 10.51
C GLU A 633 1.54 6.22 9.77
N LYS A 634 1.86 7.30 10.50
CA LYS A 634 2.46 8.53 9.93
C LYS A 634 3.94 8.38 9.56
N SER A 635 4.59 7.36 10.10
CA SER A 635 6.04 7.11 10.01
C SER A 635 6.36 5.81 9.28
N LEU A 636 5.36 4.98 8.98
CA LEU A 636 5.55 3.72 8.27
C LEU A 636 5.65 3.96 6.75
N ASP A 637 6.47 3.14 6.10
CA ASP A 637 6.57 3.11 4.64
C ASP A 637 5.23 2.75 3.99
N ALA A 638 5.07 3.12 2.72
CA ALA A 638 3.92 2.68 1.94
C ALA A 638 3.90 1.14 1.78
N PRO A 639 2.72 0.50 1.74
CA PRO A 639 2.61 -0.93 1.43
C PRO A 639 3.27 -1.27 0.08
N ARG A 640 3.91 -2.44 -0.02
CA ARG A 640 4.56 -2.94 -1.24
C ARG A 640 4.10 -4.37 -1.53
N THR A 641 4.05 -4.73 -2.81
CA THR A 641 3.80 -6.12 -3.23
C THR A 641 5.14 -6.80 -3.51
N TYR A 642 5.34 -7.98 -2.93
CA TYR A 642 6.58 -8.75 -3.08
C TYR A 642 6.49 -9.88 -4.12
N SER A 643 5.30 -10.10 -4.70
CA SER A 643 5.12 -11.00 -5.85
C SER A 643 5.69 -10.37 -7.12
N THR A 644 6.56 -11.10 -7.83
CA THR A 644 7.00 -10.70 -9.18
C THR A 644 6.06 -11.20 -10.28
N LYS A 645 5.18 -12.15 -9.95
CA LYS A 645 4.19 -12.71 -10.87
C LYS A 645 2.94 -11.82 -10.93
N PRO A 646 2.38 -11.56 -12.12
CA PRO A 646 1.10 -10.87 -12.25
C PRO A 646 -0.03 -11.70 -11.64
N HIS A 647 -1.04 -11.03 -11.09
CA HIS A 647 -2.23 -11.71 -10.59
C HIS A 647 -3.00 -12.34 -11.77
N PRO A 648 -3.60 -13.53 -11.66
CA PRO A 648 -4.36 -14.17 -12.74
C PRO A 648 -5.44 -13.26 -13.34
N ASP A 649 -6.10 -12.47 -12.49
CA ASP A 649 -7.13 -11.51 -12.90
C ASP A 649 -6.58 -10.20 -13.52
N ASP A 650 -5.26 -9.98 -13.62
CA ASP A 650 -4.69 -8.71 -14.07
C ASP A 650 -4.98 -8.39 -15.55
N ASP A 651 -4.93 -9.39 -16.44
CA ASP A 651 -5.22 -9.18 -17.85
C ASP A 651 -6.65 -8.69 -18.07
N VAL A 652 -7.63 -9.44 -17.53
CA VAL A 652 -9.05 -9.10 -17.64
C VAL A 652 -9.36 -7.76 -16.98
N THR A 653 -8.76 -7.48 -15.82
CA THR A 653 -8.85 -6.18 -15.13
C THR A 653 -8.38 -5.04 -16.04
N LYS A 654 -7.19 -5.15 -16.64
CA LYS A 654 -6.62 -4.13 -17.54
C LYS A 654 -7.49 -3.92 -18.77
N ARG A 655 -8.04 -4.99 -19.34
CA ARG A 655 -8.93 -4.93 -20.51
C ARG A 655 -10.24 -4.21 -20.17
N ILE A 656 -10.88 -4.51 -19.04
CA ILE A 656 -12.09 -3.79 -18.58
C ILE A 656 -11.78 -2.31 -18.33
N ALA A 657 -10.70 -2.01 -17.59
CA ALA A 657 -10.30 -0.62 -17.29
C ALA A 657 -10.05 0.19 -18.57
N THR A 658 -9.43 -0.43 -19.58
CA THR A 658 -9.14 0.19 -20.87
C THR A 658 -10.42 0.43 -21.67
N ALA A 659 -11.27 -0.59 -21.82
CA ALA A 659 -12.53 -0.48 -22.53
C ALA A 659 -13.44 0.58 -21.89
N TRP A 660 -13.52 0.61 -20.55
CA TRP A 660 -14.26 1.63 -19.81
C TRP A 660 -13.76 3.05 -20.12
N LYS A 661 -12.44 3.29 -20.07
CA LYS A 661 -11.83 4.60 -20.39
C LYS A 661 -12.10 5.03 -21.83
N LYS A 662 -12.13 4.09 -22.76
CA LYS A 662 -12.38 4.35 -24.19
C LYS A 662 -13.87 4.38 -24.56
N ARG A 663 -14.76 4.07 -23.61
CA ARG A 663 -16.21 3.89 -23.84
C ARG A 663 -16.51 2.82 -24.91
N GLU A 664 -15.69 1.77 -24.94
CA GLU A 664 -15.85 0.60 -25.80
C GLU A 664 -16.66 -0.50 -25.10
N PRO A 665 -17.19 -1.50 -25.82
CA PRO A 665 -17.82 -2.66 -25.21
C PRO A 665 -16.89 -3.35 -24.19
N LEU A 666 -17.41 -3.57 -22.98
CA LEU A 666 -16.70 -4.13 -21.84
C LEU A 666 -16.58 -5.65 -22.01
N PRO A 667 -15.39 -6.24 -21.84
CA PRO A 667 -15.20 -7.67 -22.01
C PRO A 667 -15.93 -8.46 -20.91
N ARG A 668 -16.41 -9.65 -21.29
CA ARG A 668 -16.94 -10.66 -20.35
C ARG A 668 -15.77 -11.35 -19.64
N ILE A 669 -16.06 -11.91 -18.47
CA ILE A 669 -15.07 -12.63 -17.66
C ILE A 669 -15.32 -14.14 -17.64
N SER A 670 -16.55 -14.58 -17.96
CA SER A 670 -16.85 -16.00 -18.03
C SER A 670 -16.39 -16.62 -19.35
N ASP A 671 -15.60 -17.68 -19.28
CA ASP A 671 -15.67 -18.75 -20.27
C ASP A 671 -16.87 -19.65 -19.91
N ALA A 672 -17.50 -20.30 -20.89
CA ALA A 672 -18.79 -21.00 -20.73
C ALA A 672 -18.84 -22.13 -19.65
N SER A 673 -17.76 -22.41 -18.93
CA SER A 673 -17.60 -23.45 -17.92
C SER A 673 -17.63 -22.97 -16.45
N SER A 674 -17.54 -21.67 -16.16
CA SER A 674 -17.49 -21.13 -14.79
C SER A 674 -18.87 -20.68 -14.29
N SER A 675 -19.64 -21.60 -13.69
CA SER A 675 -20.91 -21.28 -13.03
C SER A 675 -20.84 -21.62 -11.54
N GLY A 676 -21.31 -20.72 -10.66
CA GLY A 676 -21.33 -20.91 -9.20
C GLY A 676 -20.78 -19.74 -8.39
N GLY A 677 -20.62 -19.94 -7.07
CA GLY A 677 -20.15 -18.93 -6.12
C GLY A 677 -18.71 -18.44 -6.36
N ASP A 678 -17.83 -19.30 -6.85
CA ASP A 678 -16.44 -18.93 -7.13
C ASP A 678 -16.32 -17.91 -8.29
N ALA A 679 -17.16 -18.05 -9.33
CA ALA A 679 -17.20 -17.10 -10.44
C ALA A 679 -17.64 -15.69 -9.99
N LEU A 680 -18.57 -15.59 -9.04
CA LEU A 680 -19.03 -14.30 -8.52
C LEU A 680 -17.98 -13.65 -7.60
N ASN A 681 -17.27 -14.45 -6.81
CA ASN A 681 -16.13 -13.98 -6.01
C ASN A 681 -15.03 -13.42 -6.92
N GLN A 682 -14.67 -14.14 -7.98
CA GLN A 682 -13.74 -13.64 -9.00
C GLN A 682 -14.26 -12.34 -9.63
N ALA A 683 -15.54 -12.26 -9.97
CA ALA A 683 -16.14 -11.07 -10.57
C ALA A 683 -15.97 -9.83 -9.68
N TYR A 684 -16.21 -9.95 -8.37
CA TYR A 684 -16.04 -8.83 -7.45
C TYR A 684 -14.57 -8.47 -7.20
N ARG A 685 -13.65 -9.45 -7.23
CA ARG A 685 -12.21 -9.14 -7.27
C ARG A 685 -11.85 -8.32 -8.50
N VAL A 686 -12.25 -8.77 -9.68
CA VAL A 686 -12.03 -8.05 -10.95
C VAL A 686 -12.64 -6.65 -10.87
N GLN A 687 -13.90 -6.53 -10.44
CA GLN A 687 -14.63 -5.26 -10.26
C GLN A 687 -13.81 -4.28 -9.42
N ARG A 688 -13.39 -4.70 -8.22
CA ARG A 688 -12.61 -3.89 -7.29
C ARG A 688 -11.28 -3.44 -7.88
N ARG A 689 -10.54 -4.36 -8.52
CA ARG A 689 -9.22 -4.08 -9.10
C ARG A 689 -9.29 -3.03 -10.19
N TRP A 690 -10.22 -3.15 -11.15
CA TRP A 690 -10.28 -2.20 -12.26
C TRP A 690 -10.88 -0.86 -11.81
N LEU A 691 -11.81 -0.87 -10.85
CA LEU A 691 -12.31 0.36 -10.25
C LEU A 691 -11.19 1.14 -9.58
N GLN A 692 -10.31 0.50 -8.80
CA GLN A 692 -9.18 1.21 -8.20
C GLN A 692 -8.19 1.79 -9.23
N GLN A 693 -8.11 1.25 -10.45
CA GLN A 693 -7.33 1.82 -11.56
C GLN A 693 -8.02 3.02 -12.27
N THR A 694 -9.30 3.25 -12.00
CA THR A 694 -10.14 4.21 -12.75
C THR A 694 -10.95 5.15 -11.86
N LEU A 695 -11.00 4.90 -10.56
CA LEU A 695 -11.81 5.60 -9.58
C LEU A 695 -11.00 5.80 -8.30
N ASP A 696 -10.69 7.07 -8.02
CA ASP A 696 -10.05 7.49 -6.78
C ASP A 696 -11.00 7.28 -5.60
N ALA A 697 -10.51 6.89 -4.42
CA ALA A 697 -11.36 6.58 -3.25
C ALA A 697 -12.24 7.77 -2.82
N LYS A 698 -11.75 9.00 -3.03
CA LYS A 698 -12.50 10.25 -2.79
C LYS A 698 -13.64 10.49 -3.77
N GLU A 699 -13.61 9.82 -4.92
CA GLU A 699 -14.62 9.87 -5.98
C GLU A 699 -15.68 8.78 -5.83
N ILE A 700 -15.66 8.00 -4.74
CA ILE A 700 -16.77 7.09 -4.42
C ILE A 700 -17.99 7.93 -3.99
N GLY A 701 -19.08 7.78 -4.73
CA GLY A 701 -20.36 8.42 -4.48
C GLY A 701 -21.33 7.59 -3.63
N GLY A 702 -21.05 6.29 -3.49
CA GLY A 702 -21.86 5.33 -2.74
C GLY A 702 -21.98 4.00 -3.50
N VAL A 703 -23.09 3.30 -3.35
CA VAL A 703 -23.34 1.98 -3.97
C VAL A 703 -24.74 1.87 -4.56
N LYS A 704 -24.95 0.92 -5.47
CA LYS A 704 -26.25 0.66 -6.10
C LYS A 704 -26.52 -0.84 -6.20
N GLY A 705 -27.80 -1.19 -6.15
CA GLY A 705 -28.29 -2.56 -6.38
C GLY A 705 -28.55 -2.84 -7.84
N GLY A 706 -28.30 -4.07 -8.25
CA GLY A 706 -28.66 -4.62 -9.56
C GLY A 706 -29.26 -6.01 -9.40
N LEU A 707 -30.00 -6.46 -10.41
CA LEU A 707 -30.66 -7.77 -10.39
C LEU A 707 -31.50 -8.01 -9.12
N VAL A 708 -32.25 -7.00 -8.67
CA VAL A 708 -33.06 -7.08 -7.44
C VAL A 708 -34.33 -7.92 -7.59
N SER A 709 -34.68 -8.34 -8.81
CA SER A 709 -35.85 -9.17 -9.07
C SER A 709 -35.55 -10.66 -8.81
N PRO A 710 -36.27 -11.34 -7.87
CA PRO A 710 -36.07 -12.77 -7.61
C PRO A 710 -36.21 -13.66 -8.84
N ARG A 711 -37.10 -13.28 -9.78
CA ARG A 711 -37.29 -14.00 -11.04
C ARG A 711 -36.04 -13.94 -11.93
N VAL A 712 -35.39 -12.78 -12.00
CA VAL A 712 -34.16 -12.61 -12.79
C VAL A 712 -32.98 -13.28 -12.10
N GLN A 713 -32.91 -13.20 -10.77
CA GLN A 713 -31.92 -13.89 -9.93
C GLN A 713 -31.97 -15.41 -10.17
N ALA A 714 -33.16 -16.02 -10.09
CA ALA A 714 -33.35 -17.45 -10.36
C ALA A 714 -32.91 -17.86 -11.77
N ARG A 715 -33.16 -17.03 -12.79
CA ARG A 715 -32.71 -17.29 -14.17
C ARG A 715 -31.18 -17.26 -14.31
N LEU A 716 -30.49 -16.47 -13.48
CA LEU A 716 -29.03 -16.31 -13.50
C LEU A 716 -28.32 -17.17 -12.45
N GLY A 717 -29.05 -18.02 -11.72
CA GLY A 717 -28.49 -18.94 -10.73
C GLY A 717 -27.98 -18.25 -9.45
N ILE A 718 -28.51 -17.07 -9.12
CA ILE A 718 -28.17 -16.34 -7.88
C ILE A 718 -29.41 -16.20 -6.99
N SER A 719 -29.22 -16.01 -5.69
CA SER A 719 -30.30 -15.84 -4.69
C SER A 719 -30.33 -14.46 -4.05
N GLU A 720 -29.32 -13.64 -4.33
CA GLU A 720 -29.14 -12.30 -3.77
C GLU A 720 -28.93 -11.27 -4.90
N PRO A 721 -29.12 -9.97 -4.63
CA PRO A 721 -28.81 -8.91 -5.58
C PRO A 721 -27.32 -8.87 -5.94
N LEU A 722 -26.97 -8.05 -6.94
CA LEU A 722 -25.60 -7.63 -7.20
C LEU A 722 -25.36 -6.20 -6.72
N GLY A 723 -24.18 -5.94 -6.17
CA GLY A 723 -23.74 -4.59 -5.82
C GLY A 723 -22.82 -3.95 -6.87
N GLY A 724 -22.89 -2.62 -6.96
CA GLY A 724 -21.98 -1.79 -7.76
C GLY A 724 -21.62 -0.50 -7.06
N ILE A 725 -20.48 0.08 -7.44
CA ILE A 725 -19.91 1.29 -6.85
C ILE A 725 -20.27 2.51 -7.69
N LEU A 726 -20.93 3.48 -7.07
CA LEU A 726 -21.31 4.74 -7.70
C LEU A 726 -20.14 5.72 -7.69
N ARG A 727 -20.04 6.51 -8.76
CA ARG A 727 -19.08 7.62 -8.84
C ARG A 727 -19.69 8.90 -8.32
N LYS A 728 -18.95 9.69 -7.56
CA LYS A 728 -19.36 11.02 -7.08
C LYS A 728 -19.57 11.96 -8.26
N SER A 729 -18.67 11.93 -9.24
CA SER A 729 -18.79 12.66 -10.52
C SER A 729 -19.96 12.20 -11.39
N GLY A 730 -20.51 11.00 -11.14
CA GLY A 730 -21.73 10.52 -11.79
C GLY A 730 -23.02 11.11 -11.21
N ARG A 731 -22.96 11.72 -10.01
CA ARG A 731 -24.14 12.31 -9.35
C ARG A 731 -24.57 13.60 -10.05
N ARG A 732 -25.87 13.71 -10.29
CA ARG A 732 -26.54 14.91 -10.79
C ARG A 732 -27.65 15.32 -9.82
N ASP A 733 -27.92 16.63 -9.78
CA ASP A 733 -29.01 17.19 -8.98
C ASP A 733 -30.35 16.95 -9.67
N GLY A 734 -31.14 16.01 -9.15
CA GLY A 734 -32.46 15.65 -9.67
C GLY A 734 -33.55 16.66 -9.36
N THR A 735 -33.27 17.69 -8.55
CA THR A 735 -34.19 18.81 -8.32
C THR A 735 -34.16 19.84 -9.45
N LYS A 736 -33.16 19.74 -10.34
CA LYS A 736 -32.98 20.61 -11.49
C LYS A 736 -33.27 19.84 -12.78
N LYS A 737 -33.89 20.53 -13.75
CA LYS A 737 -34.08 20.01 -15.10
C LYS A 737 -32.73 19.84 -15.78
N SER A 738 -32.22 18.60 -15.77
CA SER A 738 -30.90 18.26 -16.27
C SER A 738 -30.98 17.80 -17.73
N THR A 739 -30.02 18.22 -18.56
CA THR A 739 -29.81 17.65 -19.90
C THR A 739 -28.60 16.74 -19.87
N ILE A 740 -28.73 15.54 -20.42
CA ILE A 740 -27.72 14.49 -20.40
C ILE A 740 -27.46 14.06 -21.83
N ALA A 741 -26.19 14.15 -22.25
CA ALA A 741 -25.78 13.74 -23.58
C ALA A 741 -25.66 12.21 -23.65
N LEU A 742 -26.39 11.58 -24.57
CA LEU A 742 -26.29 10.13 -24.83
C LEU A 742 -24.90 9.74 -25.33
N ALA A 743 -24.25 10.64 -26.07
CA ALA A 743 -22.88 10.45 -26.56
C ALA A 743 -21.86 10.27 -25.42
N ASP A 744 -22.18 10.73 -24.20
CA ASP A 744 -21.32 10.51 -23.04
C ASP A 744 -21.39 9.10 -22.48
N TRP A 745 -22.45 8.36 -22.79
CA TRP A 745 -22.76 7.09 -22.18
C TRP A 745 -23.30 6.09 -23.22
N PRO A 746 -22.42 5.46 -24.01
CA PRO A 746 -22.84 4.42 -24.95
C PRO A 746 -23.62 3.30 -24.24
N GLY A 747 -24.75 2.91 -24.83
CA GLY A 747 -25.63 1.89 -24.27
C GLY A 747 -26.37 2.32 -22.99
N LEU A 748 -26.52 3.63 -22.74
CA LEU A 748 -27.25 4.18 -21.60
C LEU A 748 -28.64 3.54 -21.47
N LYS A 749 -29.01 3.21 -20.25
CA LYS A 749 -30.35 2.78 -19.86
C LYS A 749 -30.88 3.67 -18.74
N ILE A 750 -32.15 3.49 -18.39
CA ILE A 750 -32.86 4.29 -17.40
C ILE A 750 -33.56 3.34 -16.45
N GLU A 751 -33.35 3.56 -15.15
CA GLU A 751 -34.05 2.88 -14.05
C GLU A 751 -34.56 3.92 -13.06
N THR A 752 -35.76 3.70 -12.52
CA THR A 752 -36.32 4.49 -11.42
C THR A 752 -35.97 3.81 -10.10
N GLU A 753 -35.42 4.55 -9.14
CA GLU A 753 -34.84 4.01 -7.90
C GLU A 753 -35.26 4.83 -6.66
N ILE A 754 -35.03 4.29 -5.47
CA ILE A 754 -35.05 5.04 -4.21
C ILE A 754 -33.62 5.19 -3.71
N ALA A 755 -33.24 6.42 -3.36
CA ALA A 755 -31.94 6.73 -2.78
C ALA A 755 -32.03 6.83 -1.26
N PHE A 756 -31.13 6.15 -0.55
CA PHE A 756 -30.84 6.39 0.87
C PHE A 756 -29.58 7.24 0.99
N ILE A 757 -29.68 8.39 1.64
CA ILE A 757 -28.55 9.30 1.84
C ILE A 757 -27.97 9.03 3.22
N ILE A 758 -26.69 8.66 3.25
CA ILE A 758 -25.99 8.32 4.49
C ILE A 758 -25.78 9.59 5.33
N GLY A 759 -26.11 9.52 6.61
CA GLY A 759 -25.94 10.56 7.61
C GLY A 759 -24.82 10.26 8.61
N LYS A 760 -24.69 8.99 9.01
CA LYS A 760 -23.63 8.51 9.91
C LYS A 760 -22.75 7.50 9.17
N PRO A 761 -21.42 7.55 9.32
CA PRO A 761 -20.53 6.61 8.67
C PRO A 761 -20.91 5.15 8.95
N ILE A 762 -20.80 4.28 7.95
CA ILE A 762 -20.93 2.83 8.09
C ILE A 762 -19.55 2.23 7.84
N THR A 763 -18.91 1.74 8.91
CA THR A 763 -17.52 1.24 8.93
C THR A 763 -17.44 -0.19 9.44
N ARG A 764 -18.59 -0.88 9.55
CA ARG A 764 -18.72 -2.28 9.96
C ARG A 764 -19.96 -2.88 9.33
N ARG A 765 -20.06 -4.21 9.33
CA ARG A 765 -21.32 -4.88 9.01
C ARG A 765 -22.43 -4.50 9.99
N LEU A 766 -23.62 -4.34 9.44
CA LEU A 766 -24.86 -4.11 10.15
C LEU A 766 -25.71 -5.37 10.08
N THR A 767 -26.54 -5.60 11.09
CA THR A 767 -27.27 -6.86 11.28
C THR A 767 -28.78 -6.73 11.02
N THR A 768 -29.34 -5.52 11.14
CA THR A 768 -30.79 -5.30 11.03
C THR A 768 -31.13 -4.06 10.19
N GLY A 769 -32.35 -4.04 9.64
CA GLY A 769 -32.85 -2.90 8.86
C GLY A 769 -32.99 -1.62 9.70
N GLU A 770 -33.37 -1.74 10.97
CA GLU A 770 -33.44 -0.61 11.91
C GLU A 770 -32.07 -0.01 12.22
N GLU A 771 -31.06 -0.88 12.39
CA GLU A 771 -29.68 -0.43 12.53
C GLU A 771 -29.23 0.34 11.29
N PHE A 772 -29.47 -0.19 10.08
CA PHE A 772 -29.19 0.53 8.84
C PHE A 772 -29.93 1.88 8.76
N LYS A 773 -31.23 1.90 9.07
CA LYS A 773 -32.05 3.12 9.06
C LYS A 773 -31.48 4.21 9.97
N ALA A 774 -30.90 3.85 11.12
CA ALA A 774 -30.25 4.80 12.04
C ALA A 774 -29.01 5.51 11.46
N HIS A 775 -28.43 4.98 10.37
CA HIS A 775 -27.35 5.60 9.60
C HIS A 775 -27.83 6.48 8.45
N VAL A 776 -29.10 6.39 8.05
CA VAL A 776 -29.68 7.14 6.93
C VAL A 776 -30.20 8.49 7.42
N ARG A 777 -29.78 9.60 6.80
CA ARG A 777 -30.31 10.95 7.11
C ARG A 777 -31.58 11.29 6.34
N ALA A 778 -31.72 10.74 5.14
CA ALA A 778 -32.80 11.09 4.22
C ALA A 778 -33.03 9.99 3.19
N VAL A 779 -34.25 9.98 2.65
CA VAL A 779 -34.67 9.19 1.48
C VAL A 779 -34.98 10.17 0.35
N ALA A 780 -34.76 9.78 -0.91
CA ALA A 780 -35.07 10.62 -2.06
C ALA A 780 -35.50 9.78 -3.27
N PRO A 781 -36.29 10.34 -4.21
CA PRO A 781 -36.48 9.69 -5.49
C PRO A 781 -35.15 9.72 -6.26
N ALA A 782 -34.89 8.70 -7.06
CA ALA A 782 -33.67 8.62 -7.85
C ALA A 782 -33.91 8.08 -9.24
N ILE A 783 -33.06 8.50 -10.17
CA ILE A 783 -32.96 7.91 -11.51
C ILE A 783 -31.55 7.37 -11.66
N GLU A 784 -31.44 6.07 -11.87
CA GLU A 784 -30.17 5.48 -12.26
C GLU A 784 -30.05 5.50 -13.78
N LEU A 785 -28.85 5.81 -14.25
CA LEU A 785 -28.49 5.80 -15.65
C LEU A 785 -27.33 4.81 -15.86
N PRO A 786 -27.59 3.49 -15.81
CA PRO A 786 -26.55 2.52 -16.06
C PRO A 786 -26.09 2.58 -17.51
N ALA A 787 -24.79 2.41 -17.73
CA ALA A 787 -24.16 2.47 -19.05
C ALA A 787 -23.06 1.41 -19.19
N GLY A 788 -22.57 1.25 -20.41
CA GLY A 788 -21.59 0.22 -20.75
C GLY A 788 -22.28 -0.99 -21.37
N GLN A 789 -21.81 -1.37 -22.55
CA GLN A 789 -22.29 -2.54 -23.28
C GLN A 789 -21.32 -3.69 -23.05
N LEU A 790 -21.79 -4.88 -22.67
CA LEU A 790 -20.94 -6.06 -22.65
C LEU A 790 -20.64 -6.52 -24.09
N ALA A 791 -19.39 -6.91 -24.34
CA ALA A 791 -18.97 -7.53 -25.59
C ALA A 791 -19.50 -8.98 -25.71
N GLY A 792 -19.50 -9.54 -26.92
CA GLY A 792 -19.84 -10.93 -27.21
C GLY A 792 -21.34 -11.22 -27.42
N ASP A 793 -21.62 -12.37 -28.02
CA ASP A 793 -22.96 -12.85 -28.35
C ASP A 793 -23.64 -13.57 -27.17
N GLY A 794 -24.97 -13.68 -27.21
CA GLY A 794 -25.76 -14.36 -26.17
C GLY A 794 -25.94 -13.58 -24.85
N PRO A 795 -26.76 -14.08 -23.91
CA PRO A 795 -27.02 -13.41 -22.63
C PRO A 795 -25.81 -13.47 -21.70
N PRO A 796 -25.48 -12.39 -20.96
CA PRO A 796 -24.39 -12.39 -19.99
C PRO A 796 -24.73 -13.16 -18.71
N THR A 797 -23.70 -13.66 -18.03
CA THR A 797 -23.83 -14.29 -16.71
C THR A 797 -23.95 -13.25 -15.59
N ALA A 798 -24.32 -13.67 -14.38
CA ALA A 798 -24.28 -12.79 -13.20
C ALA A 798 -22.86 -12.29 -12.90
N ALA A 799 -21.85 -13.15 -13.08
CA ALA A 799 -20.44 -12.80 -12.91
C ALA A 799 -19.99 -11.73 -13.91
N ASP A 800 -20.37 -11.83 -15.19
CA ASP A 800 -20.06 -10.79 -16.19
C ASP A 800 -20.63 -9.43 -15.79
N ILE A 801 -21.89 -9.42 -15.35
CA ILE A 801 -22.59 -8.20 -14.94
C ILE A 801 -21.92 -7.59 -13.70
N ALA A 802 -21.61 -8.41 -12.69
CA ALA A 802 -20.89 -7.98 -11.50
C ALA A 802 -19.50 -7.40 -11.84
N ALA A 803 -18.71 -8.08 -12.68
CA ALA A 803 -17.36 -7.67 -13.03
C ALA A 803 -17.29 -6.26 -13.62
N ILE A 804 -18.28 -5.86 -14.42
CA ILE A 804 -18.34 -4.54 -15.05
C ILE A 804 -19.03 -3.47 -14.19
N ASN A 805 -19.03 -3.65 -12.87
CA ASN A 805 -19.62 -2.72 -11.91
C ASN A 805 -21.13 -2.51 -12.11
N ILE A 806 -21.81 -3.55 -12.62
CA ILE A 806 -23.24 -3.57 -12.95
C ILE A 806 -23.72 -2.34 -13.74
N GLY A 807 -22.82 -1.79 -14.58
CA GLY A 807 -23.08 -0.62 -15.41
C GLY A 807 -23.16 0.71 -14.67
N ALA A 808 -22.80 0.78 -13.38
CA ALA A 808 -22.91 2.02 -12.61
C ALA A 808 -22.12 3.17 -13.25
N ALA A 809 -22.83 4.20 -13.71
CA ALA A 809 -22.28 5.28 -14.53
C ALA A 809 -22.70 6.66 -14.00
N ALA A 810 -23.97 7.02 -14.15
CA ALA A 810 -24.53 8.29 -13.68
C ALA A 810 -25.86 8.08 -12.96
N TYR A 811 -26.27 9.06 -12.15
CA TYR A 811 -27.53 9.00 -11.41
C TYR A 811 -27.99 10.39 -10.99
N LEU A 812 -29.31 10.55 -10.86
CA LEU A 812 -29.97 11.76 -10.37
C LEU A 812 -30.55 11.45 -8.99
N VAL A 813 -30.32 12.35 -8.04
CA VAL A 813 -30.95 12.29 -6.72
C VAL A 813 -31.86 13.50 -6.58
N GLY A 814 -33.15 13.25 -6.37
CA GLY A 814 -34.15 14.29 -6.20
C GLY A 814 -34.17 14.90 -4.81
N LYS A 815 -35.32 15.47 -4.44
CA LYS A 815 -35.48 16.16 -3.16
C LYS A 815 -35.40 15.17 -1.99
N GLU A 816 -34.55 15.48 -1.02
CA GLU A 816 -34.41 14.70 0.22
C GLU A 816 -35.64 14.88 1.13
N VAL A 817 -36.18 13.78 1.64
CA VAL A 817 -37.21 13.72 2.69
C VAL A 817 -36.69 12.93 3.89
N LYS A 818 -37.25 13.15 5.08
CA LYS A 818 -36.80 12.41 6.27
C LYS A 818 -37.18 10.91 6.14
N PRO A 819 -36.37 9.99 6.69
CA PRO A 819 -36.63 8.55 6.60
C PRO A 819 -38.00 8.09 7.09
N ASP A 820 -38.58 8.81 8.05
CA ASP A 820 -39.87 8.47 8.67
C ASP A 820 -41.07 9.19 8.04
N THR A 821 -40.85 10.01 7.00
CA THR A 821 -41.94 10.77 6.36
C THR A 821 -42.90 9.87 5.60
N LEU A 822 -42.42 8.77 5.00
CA LEU A 822 -43.20 7.80 4.26
C LEU A 822 -42.50 6.44 4.28
N ASP A 823 -43.24 5.36 4.02
CA ASP A 823 -42.66 4.02 3.82
C ASP A 823 -42.13 3.90 2.38
N PRO A 824 -40.80 3.74 2.18
CA PRO A 824 -40.21 3.55 0.86
C PRO A 824 -40.81 2.37 0.09
N ARG A 825 -41.27 1.31 0.78
CA ARG A 825 -41.87 0.13 0.14
C ARG A 825 -43.18 0.46 -0.56
N ALA A 826 -43.96 1.38 0.03
CA ALA A 826 -45.26 1.80 -0.49
C ALA A 826 -45.18 2.82 -1.64
N VAL A 827 -44.01 3.40 -1.90
CA VAL A 827 -43.79 4.38 -2.98
C VAL A 827 -44.18 3.76 -4.33
N LYS A 828 -45.01 4.48 -5.09
CA LYS A 828 -45.35 4.15 -6.49
C LYS A 828 -44.64 5.12 -7.42
N VAL A 829 -44.14 4.62 -8.55
CA VAL A 829 -43.48 5.43 -9.57
C VAL A 829 -44.12 5.23 -10.94
N THR A 830 -44.28 6.32 -11.68
CA THR A 830 -44.60 6.32 -13.11
C THR A 830 -43.48 7.03 -13.87
N LEU A 831 -42.89 6.37 -14.86
CA LEU A 831 -41.92 6.95 -15.78
C LEU A 831 -42.58 7.23 -17.13
N THR A 832 -42.44 8.47 -17.62
CA THR A 832 -42.91 8.88 -18.95
C THR A 832 -41.77 9.44 -19.79
N ARG A 833 -41.89 9.33 -21.12
CA ARG A 833 -41.05 10.01 -22.11
C ARG A 833 -41.95 10.74 -23.10
N ASP A 834 -41.76 12.05 -23.24
CA ASP A 834 -42.56 12.91 -24.11
C ASP A 834 -44.08 12.77 -23.90
N GLY A 835 -44.48 12.49 -22.66
CA GLY A 835 -45.88 12.28 -22.26
C GLY A 835 -46.37 10.83 -22.37
N GLU A 836 -45.64 9.94 -23.03
CA GLU A 836 -45.99 8.52 -23.13
C GLU A 836 -45.47 7.73 -21.92
N SER A 837 -46.33 6.88 -21.34
CA SER A 837 -45.95 6.02 -20.21
C SER A 837 -45.01 4.90 -20.66
N LEU A 838 -43.83 4.82 -20.05
CA LEU A 838 -42.88 3.73 -20.24
C LEU A 838 -43.15 2.56 -19.29
N HIS A 839 -43.27 2.85 -17.98
CA HIS A 839 -43.68 1.87 -16.98
C HIS A 839 -44.28 2.51 -15.73
N THR A 840 -44.93 1.66 -14.93
CA THR A 840 -45.23 1.91 -13.53
C THR A 840 -44.49 0.88 -12.67
N GLY A 841 -44.09 1.27 -11.46
CA GLY A 841 -43.36 0.43 -10.52
C GLY A 841 -43.66 0.80 -9.06
N SER A 842 -43.09 0.06 -8.13
CA SER A 842 -43.26 0.26 -6.70
C SER A 842 -41.97 -0.02 -5.94
N GLY A 843 -41.79 0.57 -4.76
CA GLY A 843 -40.70 0.19 -3.85
C GLY A 843 -40.69 -1.30 -3.48
N ASP A 844 -41.85 -1.97 -3.53
CA ASP A 844 -42.00 -3.43 -3.36
C ASP A 844 -41.34 -4.25 -4.49
N ASP A 845 -40.98 -3.64 -5.62
CA ASP A 845 -40.25 -4.32 -6.70
C ASP A 845 -38.77 -4.58 -6.33
N CYS A 846 -38.25 -3.87 -5.32
CA CYS A 846 -36.92 -4.13 -4.76
C CYS A 846 -36.94 -5.45 -3.98
N TRP A 847 -36.08 -6.39 -4.34
CA TRP A 847 -35.82 -7.69 -3.67
C TRP A 847 -36.71 -8.04 -2.46
N LYS A 848 -36.30 -7.68 -1.23
CA LYS A 848 -37.05 -7.91 0.01
C LYS A 848 -37.77 -6.67 0.54
N GLY A 849 -37.74 -5.59 -0.23
CA GLY A 849 -38.07 -4.23 0.18
C GLY A 849 -36.86 -3.29 0.09
N PRO A 850 -37.08 -1.96 0.04
CA PRO A 850 -35.98 -1.00 -0.08
C PRO A 850 -35.04 -0.98 1.13
N TRP A 851 -35.55 -1.16 2.36
CA TRP A 851 -34.72 -1.13 3.58
C TRP A 851 -33.79 -2.34 3.68
N GLU A 852 -34.30 -3.53 3.40
CA GLU A 852 -33.54 -4.79 3.39
C GLU A 852 -32.50 -4.79 2.27
N THR A 853 -32.88 -4.27 1.10
CA THR A 853 -31.91 -4.09 0.00
C THR A 853 -30.85 -3.06 0.35
N GLY A 854 -31.23 -1.97 1.02
CA GLY A 854 -30.30 -0.94 1.50
C GLY A 854 -29.30 -1.48 2.53
N LEU A 855 -29.76 -2.30 3.48
CA LEU A 855 -28.91 -3.01 4.45
C LEU A 855 -27.92 -3.93 3.73
N TRP A 856 -28.42 -4.76 2.79
CA TRP A 856 -27.56 -5.66 2.01
C TRP A 856 -26.49 -4.86 1.25
N LEU A 857 -26.85 -3.74 0.64
CA LEU A 857 -25.92 -2.87 -0.09
C LEU A 857 -24.91 -2.17 0.82
N ALA A 858 -25.31 -1.78 2.04
CA ALA A 858 -24.40 -1.22 3.02
C ALA A 858 -23.34 -2.24 3.44
N ASN A 859 -23.74 -3.50 3.67
CA ASN A 859 -22.83 -4.59 3.98
C ASN A 859 -21.96 -4.96 2.77
N PHE A 860 -22.52 -4.99 1.57
CA PHE A 860 -21.76 -5.14 0.33
C PHE A 860 -20.66 -4.08 0.22
N ALA A 861 -20.97 -2.80 0.46
CA ALA A 861 -19.96 -1.73 0.45
C ALA A 861 -18.82 -2.03 1.44
N PHE A 862 -19.18 -2.40 2.67
CA PHE A 862 -18.22 -2.76 3.70
C PHE A 862 -17.32 -3.93 3.27
N ASP A 863 -17.89 -4.99 2.70
CA ASP A 863 -17.18 -6.18 2.19
C ASP A 863 -16.29 -5.86 0.98
N GLN A 864 -16.65 -4.83 0.22
CA GLN A 864 -15.79 -4.30 -0.84
C GLN A 864 -14.62 -3.46 -0.31
N GLY A 865 -14.52 -3.25 1.01
CA GLY A 865 -13.52 -2.39 1.65
C GLY A 865 -13.88 -0.91 1.59
N ILE A 866 -15.17 -0.59 1.44
CA ILE A 866 -15.66 0.78 1.28
C ILE A 866 -16.46 1.19 2.50
N ASP A 867 -15.91 2.13 3.27
CA ASP A 867 -16.65 2.78 4.34
C ASP A 867 -17.57 3.85 3.76
N LEU A 868 -18.88 3.69 3.96
CA LEU A 868 -19.85 4.67 3.48
C LEU A 868 -19.83 5.90 4.38
N LYS A 869 -19.58 7.06 3.78
CA LYS A 869 -19.42 8.36 4.45
C LYS A 869 -20.71 9.19 4.37
N PRO A 870 -20.91 10.14 5.30
CA PRO A 870 -22.04 11.07 5.22
C PRO A 870 -22.13 11.77 3.86
N GLY A 871 -23.32 11.80 3.28
CA GLY A 871 -23.63 12.37 1.98
C GLY A 871 -23.51 11.42 0.79
N GLN A 872 -22.87 10.24 0.96
CA GLN A 872 -22.90 9.17 -0.04
C GLN A 872 -24.28 8.50 -0.11
N VAL A 873 -24.55 7.81 -1.22
CA VAL A 873 -25.89 7.35 -1.58
C VAL A 873 -25.92 5.83 -1.77
N ILE A 874 -26.95 5.18 -1.25
CA ILE A 874 -27.31 3.81 -1.63
C ILE A 874 -28.54 3.88 -2.54
N LEU A 875 -28.43 3.35 -3.76
CA LEU A 875 -29.58 3.21 -4.68
C LEU A 875 -30.14 1.78 -4.56
N SER A 876 -31.43 1.68 -4.23
CA SER A 876 -32.09 0.43 -3.78
C SER A 876 -32.32 -0.63 -4.86
N GLY A 877 -31.97 -0.35 -6.11
CA GLY A 877 -32.33 -1.14 -7.29
C GLY A 877 -33.64 -0.68 -7.93
N ALA A 878 -33.82 -1.09 -9.19
CA ALA A 878 -34.92 -0.66 -10.06
C ALA A 878 -36.33 -0.95 -9.52
N LEU A 879 -37.18 0.08 -9.55
CA LEU A 879 -38.62 0.03 -9.36
C LEU A 879 -39.27 -0.11 -10.74
N GLY A 880 -39.70 -1.32 -11.10
CA GLY A 880 -40.28 -1.63 -12.40
C GLY A 880 -39.24 -2.04 -13.46
N LYS A 881 -39.45 -1.64 -14.71
CA LYS A 881 -38.64 -2.10 -15.85
C LYS A 881 -37.49 -1.13 -16.15
N MET A 882 -36.36 -1.69 -16.60
CA MET A 882 -35.26 -0.93 -17.18
C MET A 882 -35.55 -0.60 -18.64
N HIS A 883 -35.28 0.64 -19.06
CA HIS A 883 -35.54 1.11 -20.42
C HIS A 883 -34.26 1.56 -21.13
N PRO A 884 -34.11 1.32 -22.45
CA PRO A 884 -33.04 1.95 -23.23
C PRO A 884 -33.15 3.48 -23.21
N GLY A 885 -32.04 4.17 -23.05
CA GLY A 885 -31.98 5.63 -23.11
C GLY A 885 -32.15 6.12 -24.55
N GLN A 886 -33.30 6.72 -24.84
CA GLN A 886 -33.58 7.35 -26.14
C GLN A 886 -33.73 8.87 -25.98
N PRO A 887 -33.44 9.68 -27.02
CA PRO A 887 -33.68 11.12 -26.97
C PRO A 887 -35.13 11.43 -26.57
N GLY A 888 -35.32 12.44 -25.73
CA GLY A 888 -36.65 12.83 -25.26
C GLY A 888 -36.65 13.44 -23.86
N ARG A 889 -37.79 14.02 -23.48
CA ARG A 889 -38.03 14.55 -22.14
C ARG A 889 -38.63 13.47 -21.25
N TYR A 890 -37.95 13.18 -20.14
CA TYR A 890 -38.39 12.19 -19.17
C TYR A 890 -38.96 12.84 -17.91
N VAL A 891 -40.03 12.26 -17.40
CA VAL A 891 -40.64 12.63 -16.11
C VAL A 891 -40.90 11.36 -15.31
N ALA A 892 -40.26 11.25 -14.16
CA ALA A 892 -40.48 10.18 -13.20
C ALA A 892 -41.19 10.75 -11.96
N ASN A 893 -42.44 10.35 -11.75
CA ASN A 893 -43.26 10.81 -10.63
C ASN A 893 -43.36 9.69 -9.58
N PHE A 894 -42.81 9.93 -8.38
CA PHE A 894 -42.76 9.00 -7.24
C PHE A 894 -43.84 9.33 -6.18
N GLY A 895 -44.90 10.04 -6.57
CA GLY A 895 -45.95 10.49 -5.65
C GLY A 895 -45.40 11.44 -4.59
N ASP A 896 -45.69 11.16 -3.32
CA ASP A 896 -45.29 11.99 -2.18
C ASP A 896 -43.76 12.08 -1.99
N LEU A 897 -43.00 11.12 -2.55
CA LEU A 897 -41.54 11.17 -2.54
C LEU A 897 -40.98 12.25 -3.50
N GLY A 898 -41.77 12.67 -4.48
CA GLY A 898 -41.45 13.77 -5.38
C GLY A 898 -41.34 13.36 -6.86
N THR A 899 -40.86 14.29 -7.69
CA THR A 899 -40.76 14.10 -9.15
C THR A 899 -39.37 14.51 -9.62
N ILE A 900 -38.83 13.76 -10.59
CA ILE A 900 -37.58 14.09 -11.29
C ILE A 900 -37.90 14.31 -12.78
N GLU A 901 -37.41 15.43 -13.32
CA GLU A 901 -37.48 15.76 -14.74
C GLU A 901 -36.09 15.89 -15.35
N PHE A 902 -35.84 15.23 -16.48
CA PHE A 902 -34.58 15.33 -17.21
C PHE A 902 -34.78 15.15 -18.73
N THR A 903 -33.77 15.46 -19.52
CA THR A 903 -33.81 15.32 -20.98
C THR A 903 -32.57 14.58 -21.45
N LEU A 904 -32.76 13.57 -22.30
CA LEU A 904 -31.67 12.90 -23.01
C LEU A 904 -31.54 13.50 -24.42
N LYS A 905 -30.31 13.82 -24.83
CA LYS A 905 -30.01 14.39 -26.16
C LYS A 905 -28.84 13.70 -26.83
#